data_AF-A0A1J5T9J1-F1
#
_entry.id   AF-A0A1J5T9J1-F1
#
_cell.length_a   1.000
_cell.length_b   1.000
_cell.length_c   1.000
_cell.angle_alpha   90.00
_cell.angle_beta   90.00
_cell.angle_gamma   90.00
#
_symmetry.space_group_name_H-M   'P 1'
#
loop_
_entity.id
_entity.type
_entity.pdbx_description
1 polymer ?
#
loop_
_entity_poly.entity_id
_entity_poly.type
_entity_poly.pdbx_seq_one_letter_code
_entity_poly.pdbx_strand_id
1 'polypeptide(L)'
;MLLAALPFSPLVSFKSSQHIDYDSATTDSSLPTKDTDGDGMPDWWEIQYFLDPNDATDASLDADMDGHDRNKDGILEEDEYFTNLMEYEMETNPTVTDTDEDGMPDGWEVYYNFNPLLDIDADEDGDEDGYDSNKDRFINSEEEHTNLEEYLAGTNPWEFDTDGDRMPDGWELFYALNPLSSADGWIDSDADGWDSNFNGELEYDERYLNYMEYLNDTHPFEYDTDGDTMPDGWEVYFDLEPLRPGDNFEDKEGDGLVNLYEYNNSLVNTGWVDNDGIFTTRPDNNDTDGDTLSDNDELFNHLTDPTSNDTDGDGMPDGWEVKYGLNPISALDADQDLDNDGWDFDRNFLLTSDEQFTNLEEYWNDTNPTNNDTDGDGMPDGWEAYYNLQPKDPSDANQDFDEDGYDANRDGFVSSIESYTNIEEFLNNTEPNNNDTDGDGMHDGWEVYYNLNPLDIYDSTVDNDEDGFDANYNGTLEEDEEHNNLLEFQADTHPYIVDTDADGMWDGWEWLYGLNPLNPLDANFDTDNDGVINRLEYNNTAAGPYMEVDNITSSHPNNNDTDGDGLLDGQELFNYLTDPTSNDTDGDGMPDGWEVKYGLNPLDSADALLDIDNDSFDSDWNGNITDAEIYSNLYEYWNGTNPTNGDTDGDGMPDGWEVHWGFQPLNSSDSSDDPDNDSLINLYEFDNSRVEGFDDNVYSADNITGSNPLLKDTDADLIQDGEECVLGEDGYVTDPSNPDSDGDGMPDGWELLHGLDPFDSSDGDLDLDDDGWDFDRNGTIEQWEKFTNYEEFLNGTDPNNNDTDGDGMIDGWEGYYGLNPNSDEDRDWDSDSDGYDADRDGELSPDEKYTNFEEYLRDTNPVKADTDGDNCTDGWEIYWNDNRPSNETRTLNPLDSVDGFLDYDEDGWEDWEGVWHNFPNWREEEAQTNPWNPDTDGDGMSDGFEADN
;
A
#
# COMPACT_ATOMS: atom_id res chain seq x y z
N MET A 1 -60.27 2.02 60.86
CA MET A 1 -61.25 2.94 60.23
C MET A 1 -61.80 3.88 61.29
N LEU A 2 -62.15 5.12 60.92
CA LEU A 2 -62.71 6.18 61.77
C LEU A 2 -64.18 5.90 62.22
N LEU A 3 -64.60 6.60 63.29
CA LEU A 3 -65.92 6.72 63.97
C LEU A 3 -66.02 5.84 65.23
N ALA A 4 -66.37 6.28 66.45
CA ALA A 4 -67.04 7.50 66.96
C ALA A 4 -66.53 7.74 68.42
N ALA A 5 -66.15 8.92 68.89
CA ALA A 5 -66.90 10.16 69.12
C ALA A 5 -67.91 10.13 70.30
N LEU A 6 -67.38 10.43 71.50
CA LEU A 6 -67.95 11.33 72.53
C LEU A 6 -69.17 10.84 73.36
N PRO A 7 -69.63 11.62 74.36
CA PRO A 7 -69.39 11.43 75.80
C PRO A 7 -70.72 11.16 76.53
N PHE A 8 -70.78 10.81 77.82
CA PHE A 8 -71.88 11.15 78.77
C PHE A 8 -71.73 10.37 80.09
N SER A 9 -71.36 11.08 81.16
CA SER A 9 -71.94 10.93 82.52
C SER A 9 -73.50 11.06 82.43
N PRO A 10 -74.38 10.76 83.43
CA PRO A 10 -74.15 10.71 84.89
C PRO A 10 -75.06 9.73 85.71
N LEU A 11 -74.62 9.12 86.81
CA LEU A 11 -75.59 8.53 87.77
C LEU A 11 -75.29 8.69 89.27
N VAL A 12 -74.52 9.69 89.70
CA VAL A 12 -74.67 10.18 91.08
C VAL A 12 -75.60 11.39 91.08
N SER A 13 -76.87 11.11 91.38
CA SER A 13 -77.90 12.12 91.60
C SER A 13 -77.60 12.92 92.87
N PHE A 14 -77.20 14.19 92.71
CA PHE A 14 -77.23 15.18 93.79
C PHE A 14 -78.64 15.32 94.37
N LYS A 15 -78.90 14.68 95.52
CA LYS A 15 -79.98 15.09 96.42
C LYS A 15 -79.41 15.94 97.55
N SER A 16 -79.37 17.24 97.28
CA SER A 16 -79.32 18.23 98.34
C SER A 16 -80.60 18.20 99.18
N SER A 17 -80.41 18.16 100.49
CA SER A 17 -81.21 18.84 101.55
C SER A 17 -82.63 18.35 101.86
N GLN A 18 -82.83 17.81 103.07
CA GLN A 18 -83.90 18.21 104.03
C GLN A 18 -83.52 17.99 105.51
N HIS A 19 -82.88 19.00 106.10
CA HIS A 19 -83.25 19.67 107.36
C HIS A 19 -83.73 18.85 108.59
N ILE A 20 -82.79 18.60 109.53
CA ILE A 20 -82.77 18.89 110.99
C ILE A 20 -84.02 18.62 111.86
N ASP A 21 -83.84 17.82 112.92
CA ASP A 21 -84.41 18.12 114.25
C ASP A 21 -83.35 17.93 115.36
N TYR A 22 -83.28 18.92 116.25
CA TYR A 22 -82.31 19.05 117.35
C TYR A 22 -82.90 18.42 118.62
N ASP A 23 -82.62 17.12 118.85
CA ASP A 23 -82.39 16.51 120.17
C ASP A 23 -82.48 14.97 120.09
N SER A 24 -81.43 14.28 120.59
CA SER A 24 -81.27 12.83 120.84
C SER A 24 -80.75 11.92 119.70
N ALA A 25 -79.61 11.26 119.94
CA ALA A 25 -78.98 10.26 119.07
C ALA A 25 -79.41 8.82 119.44
N THR A 26 -79.63 7.96 118.42
CA THR A 26 -79.93 6.51 118.56
C THR A 26 -79.26 5.69 117.44
N THR A 27 -79.02 4.40 117.67
CA THR A 27 -78.35 3.44 116.77
C THR A 27 -79.33 2.61 115.90
N ASP A 28 -80.31 3.25 115.26
CA ASP A 28 -81.30 2.55 114.41
C ASP A 28 -80.99 2.77 112.92
N SER A 29 -80.73 1.70 112.17
CA SER A 29 -80.33 1.66 110.76
C SER A 29 -81.46 1.96 109.76
N SER A 30 -82.64 2.38 110.24
CA SER A 30 -83.81 2.66 109.39
C SER A 30 -84.26 4.13 109.36
N LEU A 31 -83.44 5.06 109.87
CA LEU A 31 -83.73 6.51 109.88
C LEU A 31 -82.52 7.34 109.39
N PRO A 32 -82.73 8.58 108.86
CA PRO A 32 -81.76 9.28 108.01
C PRO A 32 -80.43 9.52 108.71
N THR A 33 -79.35 9.05 108.08
CA THR A 33 -78.01 8.91 108.64
C THR A 33 -77.21 10.20 108.49
N LYS A 34 -76.41 10.48 109.51
CA LYS A 34 -75.46 11.58 109.53
C LYS A 34 -74.25 11.14 108.70
N ASP A 35 -73.83 12.02 107.83
CA ASP A 35 -72.53 12.03 107.17
C ASP A 35 -71.83 13.24 107.83
N THR A 36 -70.83 12.95 108.65
CA THR A 36 -70.28 13.91 109.60
C THR A 36 -69.28 14.86 108.98
N ASP A 37 -68.51 14.41 107.99
CA ASP A 37 -67.48 15.19 107.30
C ASP A 37 -67.83 15.54 105.85
N GLY A 38 -68.86 14.93 105.29
CA GLY A 38 -69.50 15.33 104.03
C GLY A 38 -68.87 14.70 102.79
N ASP A 39 -68.21 13.55 102.90
CA ASP A 39 -67.45 12.92 101.81
C ASP A 39 -68.28 12.01 100.90
N GLY A 40 -69.51 11.69 101.30
CA GLY A 40 -70.43 10.86 100.54
C GLY A 40 -70.66 9.47 101.15
N MET A 41 -69.81 9.03 102.08
CA MET A 41 -70.02 7.82 102.87
C MET A 41 -70.81 8.14 104.15
N PRO A 42 -71.74 7.28 104.60
CA PRO A 42 -72.46 7.52 105.85
C PRO A 42 -71.67 6.97 107.05
N ASP A 43 -71.71 7.69 108.19
CA ASP A 43 -70.97 7.35 109.43
C ASP A 43 -71.05 5.86 109.84
N TRP A 44 -72.15 5.16 109.54
CA TRP A 44 -72.33 3.75 109.93
C TRP A 44 -71.55 2.78 109.04
N TRP A 45 -71.39 3.09 107.75
CA TRP A 45 -70.63 2.30 106.80
C TRP A 45 -69.15 2.39 107.16
N GLU A 46 -68.68 3.61 107.38
CA GLU A 46 -67.30 3.88 107.80
C GLU A 46 -66.97 3.16 109.11
N ILE A 47 -67.85 3.22 110.12
CA ILE A 47 -67.65 2.48 111.38
C ILE A 47 -67.66 0.96 111.17
N GLN A 48 -68.47 0.44 110.25
CA GLN A 48 -68.58 -0.98 109.97
C GLN A 48 -67.27 -1.54 109.40
N TYR A 49 -66.63 -0.79 108.50
CA TYR A 49 -65.38 -1.15 107.83
C TYR A 49 -64.13 -0.51 108.43
N PHE A 50 -64.27 0.10 109.62
CA PHE A 50 -63.17 0.72 110.39
C PHE A 50 -62.52 1.96 109.72
N LEU A 51 -63.22 2.62 108.81
CA LEU A 51 -62.91 3.96 108.29
C LEU A 51 -63.24 5.04 109.36
N ASP A 52 -62.75 6.28 109.22
CA ASP A 52 -62.93 7.36 110.20
C ASP A 52 -64.05 8.33 109.77
N PRO A 53 -65.23 8.31 110.44
CA PRO A 53 -66.37 9.19 110.14
C PRO A 53 -66.13 10.69 110.33
N ASN A 54 -64.89 11.16 110.46
CA ASN A 54 -64.54 12.56 110.55
C ASN A 54 -63.39 12.96 109.62
N ASP A 55 -62.88 12.02 108.81
CA ASP A 55 -61.80 12.22 107.86
C ASP A 55 -62.21 11.89 106.42
N ALA A 56 -62.86 12.87 105.78
CA ALA A 56 -63.27 12.86 104.37
C ALA A 56 -62.23 12.45 103.31
N THR A 57 -60.97 12.19 103.68
CA THR A 57 -59.95 11.70 102.75
C THR A 57 -59.94 10.19 102.60
N ASP A 58 -60.50 9.44 103.55
CA ASP A 58 -60.53 7.98 103.46
C ASP A 58 -61.49 7.46 102.37
N ALA A 59 -62.53 8.21 101.99
CA ALA A 59 -63.35 7.97 100.80
C ALA A 59 -62.54 7.77 99.51
N SER A 60 -61.42 8.48 99.38
CA SER A 60 -60.57 8.48 98.17
C SER A 60 -59.40 7.49 98.23
N LEU A 61 -59.27 6.74 99.31
CA LEU A 61 -58.27 5.68 99.43
C LEU A 61 -58.83 4.37 98.88
N ASP A 62 -57.96 3.58 98.27
CA ASP A 62 -58.17 2.17 97.96
C ASP A 62 -57.44 1.38 99.06
N ALA A 63 -58.22 0.74 99.93
CA ALA A 63 -57.72 0.21 101.20
C ALA A 63 -57.17 -1.22 101.08
N ASP A 64 -57.68 -2.02 100.16
CA ASP A 64 -57.26 -3.39 99.89
C ASP A 64 -56.41 -3.55 98.60
N MET A 65 -56.26 -2.47 97.81
CA MET A 65 -55.40 -2.37 96.63
C MET A 65 -55.85 -3.28 95.49
N ASP A 66 -57.16 -3.34 95.26
CA ASP A 66 -57.80 -4.16 94.23
C ASP A 66 -58.07 -3.42 92.91
N GLY A 67 -57.62 -2.17 92.81
CA GLY A 67 -57.62 -1.41 91.56
C GLY A 67 -56.94 -2.16 90.39
N HIS A 68 -57.36 -1.83 89.16
CA HIS A 68 -56.88 -2.50 87.95
C HIS A 68 -55.86 -1.64 87.20
N ASP A 69 -54.64 -2.17 87.00
CA ASP A 69 -53.58 -1.54 86.21
C ASP A 69 -53.89 -1.67 84.72
N ARG A 70 -54.53 -0.63 84.16
CA ARG A 70 -55.01 -0.64 82.77
C ARG A 70 -53.89 -0.42 81.78
N ASN A 71 -52.78 0.19 82.21
CA ASN A 71 -51.65 0.53 81.36
C ASN A 71 -50.54 -0.54 81.41
N LYS A 72 -50.67 -1.54 82.29
CA LYS A 72 -49.77 -2.69 82.50
C LYS A 72 -48.33 -2.25 82.84
N ASP A 73 -48.13 -1.11 83.50
CA ASP A 73 -46.80 -0.60 83.90
C ASP A 73 -46.34 -1.10 85.29
N GLY A 74 -47.23 -1.82 85.99
CA GLY A 74 -47.02 -2.45 87.29
C GLY A 74 -47.28 -1.52 88.47
N ILE A 75 -47.86 -0.33 88.27
CA ILE A 75 -48.16 0.65 89.32
C ILE A 75 -49.56 1.23 89.11
N LEU A 76 -50.45 1.05 90.09
CA LEU A 76 -51.77 1.68 90.07
C LEU A 76 -51.69 3.22 90.19
N GLU A 77 -52.20 3.93 89.19
CA GLU A 77 -52.40 5.38 89.20
C GLU A 77 -53.67 5.80 89.97
N GLU A 78 -53.79 7.07 90.37
CA GLU A 78 -54.89 7.56 91.22
C GLU A 78 -56.30 7.36 90.58
N ASP A 79 -56.37 7.24 89.25
CA ASP A 79 -57.59 6.96 88.49
C ASP A 79 -57.79 5.47 88.12
N GLU A 80 -56.91 4.60 88.63
CA GLU A 80 -56.95 3.12 88.57
C GLU A 80 -57.34 2.48 89.89
N TYR A 81 -57.37 3.28 90.97
CA TYR A 81 -57.84 2.87 92.29
C TYR A 81 -59.33 2.56 92.28
N PHE A 82 -59.70 1.46 92.92
CA PHE A 82 -61.07 1.20 93.29
C PHE A 82 -61.26 1.69 94.73
N THR A 83 -61.73 2.94 94.85
CA THR A 83 -61.72 3.63 96.15
C THR A 83 -62.82 3.14 97.09
N ASN A 84 -62.63 3.29 98.41
CA ASN A 84 -63.64 2.96 99.42
C ASN A 84 -65.03 3.58 99.14
N LEU A 85 -65.09 4.75 98.51
CA LEU A 85 -66.35 5.37 98.07
C LEU A 85 -66.99 4.62 96.89
N MET A 86 -66.20 4.16 95.92
CA MET A 86 -66.68 3.33 94.81
C MET A 86 -67.22 2.00 95.34
N GLU A 87 -66.55 1.42 96.32
CA GLU A 87 -67.00 0.19 96.97
C GLU A 87 -68.30 0.37 97.74
N TYR A 88 -68.45 1.49 98.45
CA TYR A 88 -69.74 1.85 99.04
C TYR A 88 -70.84 2.01 97.98
N GLU A 89 -70.53 2.60 96.83
CA GLU A 89 -71.48 2.78 95.73
C GLU A 89 -71.87 1.46 95.05
N MET A 90 -70.97 0.48 95.04
CA MET A 90 -71.17 -0.86 94.46
C MET A 90 -71.62 -1.92 95.48
N GLU A 91 -71.68 -1.57 96.77
CA GLU A 91 -71.97 -2.48 97.88
C GLU A 91 -70.92 -3.59 98.09
N THR A 92 -69.70 -3.41 97.57
CA THR A 92 -68.54 -4.29 97.80
C THR A 92 -67.86 -3.97 99.13
N ASN A 93 -66.92 -4.80 99.56
CA ASN A 93 -66.31 -4.72 100.88
C ASN A 93 -64.91 -4.07 100.82
N PRO A 94 -64.73 -2.85 101.39
CA PRO A 94 -63.50 -2.05 101.29
C PRO A 94 -62.29 -2.51 102.08
N THR A 95 -62.21 -3.80 102.34
CA THR A 95 -61.10 -4.44 103.04
C THR A 95 -60.74 -5.81 102.47
N VAL A 96 -61.41 -6.24 101.40
CA VAL A 96 -61.16 -7.51 100.71
C VAL A 96 -61.17 -7.23 99.21
N THR A 97 -60.13 -7.69 98.54
CA THR A 97 -59.93 -7.41 97.11
C THR A 97 -60.93 -8.11 96.18
N ASP A 98 -61.68 -9.08 96.71
CA ASP A 98 -62.59 -9.95 95.99
C ASP A 98 -63.72 -10.25 96.98
N THR A 99 -64.89 -9.67 96.72
CA THR A 99 -66.03 -9.66 97.63
C THR A 99 -66.85 -10.95 97.56
N ASP A 100 -66.90 -11.63 96.41
CA ASP A 100 -67.68 -12.85 96.20
C ASP A 100 -66.88 -14.16 96.20
N GLU A 101 -65.55 -14.06 96.31
CA GLU A 101 -64.56 -15.13 96.43
C GLU A 101 -64.42 -16.02 95.19
N ASP A 102 -64.66 -15.48 93.98
CA ASP A 102 -64.55 -16.23 92.71
C ASP A 102 -63.14 -16.24 92.09
N GLY A 103 -62.25 -15.39 92.61
CA GLY A 103 -60.84 -15.29 92.19
C GLY A 103 -60.52 -14.07 91.32
N MET A 104 -61.52 -13.30 90.88
CA MET A 104 -61.37 -12.03 90.20
C MET A 104 -61.46 -10.87 91.21
N PRO A 105 -60.60 -9.83 91.13
CA PRO A 105 -60.71 -8.69 92.04
C PRO A 105 -61.87 -7.74 91.69
N ASP A 106 -62.53 -7.14 92.70
CA ASP A 106 -63.70 -6.27 92.49
C ASP A 106 -63.38 -5.11 91.52
N GLY A 107 -62.20 -4.50 91.66
CA GLY A 107 -61.71 -3.46 90.75
C GLY A 107 -61.47 -3.91 89.30
N TRP A 108 -61.07 -5.17 89.08
CA TRP A 108 -60.91 -5.76 87.73
C TRP A 108 -62.28 -6.08 87.11
N GLU A 109 -63.16 -6.67 87.89
CA GLU A 109 -64.53 -7.01 87.45
C GLU A 109 -65.30 -5.75 87.07
N VAL A 110 -65.26 -4.71 87.90
CA VAL A 110 -65.93 -3.44 87.60
C VAL A 110 -65.35 -2.78 86.34
N TYR A 111 -64.05 -2.94 86.08
CA TYR A 111 -63.43 -2.41 84.87
C TYR A 111 -63.97 -3.08 83.60
N TYR A 112 -64.09 -4.41 83.60
CA TYR A 112 -64.67 -5.18 82.50
C TYR A 112 -66.20 -5.30 82.54
N ASN A 113 -66.85 -4.61 83.50
CA ASN A 113 -68.29 -4.55 83.67
C ASN A 113 -68.93 -5.91 84.05
N PHE A 114 -68.16 -6.75 84.75
CA PHE A 114 -68.61 -7.90 85.51
C PHE A 114 -69.23 -7.48 86.85
N ASN A 115 -69.80 -8.43 87.58
CA ASN A 115 -70.53 -8.13 88.80
C ASN A 115 -69.81 -8.69 90.05
N PRO A 116 -69.15 -7.83 90.84
CA PRO A 116 -68.27 -8.20 91.96
C PRO A 116 -69.00 -8.73 93.21
N LEU A 117 -70.20 -9.27 93.03
CA LEU A 117 -71.07 -9.81 94.06
C LEU A 117 -71.66 -11.18 93.65
N LEU A 118 -71.30 -11.70 92.47
CA LEU A 118 -71.80 -12.95 91.91
C LEU A 118 -70.68 -13.78 91.26
N ASP A 119 -70.31 -14.86 91.91
CA ASP A 119 -69.32 -15.88 91.50
C ASP A 119 -69.53 -16.63 90.17
N ILE A 120 -70.50 -16.24 89.33
CA ILE A 120 -70.87 -17.02 88.14
C ILE A 120 -70.20 -16.53 86.86
N ASP A 121 -69.81 -15.26 86.79
CA ASP A 121 -69.16 -14.69 85.61
C ASP A 121 -67.69 -15.12 85.49
N ALA A 122 -67.01 -15.54 86.57
CA ALA A 122 -65.69 -16.19 86.48
C ALA A 122 -65.66 -17.42 85.56
N ASP A 123 -66.73 -18.22 85.54
CA ASP A 123 -66.86 -19.46 84.75
C ASP A 123 -67.45 -19.20 83.34
N GLU A 124 -67.78 -17.96 82.98
CA GLU A 124 -68.26 -17.62 81.63
C GLU A 124 -67.07 -17.40 80.68
N ASP A 125 -67.22 -17.83 79.43
CA ASP A 125 -66.30 -17.58 78.30
C ASP A 125 -67.02 -16.61 77.37
N GLY A 126 -66.66 -15.33 77.47
CA GLY A 126 -67.42 -14.22 76.90
C GLY A 126 -67.22 -14.01 75.40
N ASP A 127 -66.05 -14.37 74.89
CA ASP A 127 -65.61 -14.18 73.51
C ASP A 127 -65.48 -15.49 72.71
N GLU A 128 -65.70 -16.64 73.36
CA GLU A 128 -65.77 -17.99 72.78
C GLU A 128 -64.44 -18.39 72.10
N ASP A 129 -63.30 -18.11 72.74
CA ASP A 129 -61.94 -18.31 72.20
C ASP A 129 -61.27 -19.65 72.61
N GLY A 130 -62.02 -20.53 73.29
CA GLY A 130 -61.61 -21.90 73.58
C GLY A 130 -61.24 -22.75 72.34
N TYR A 131 -60.49 -23.84 72.57
CA TYR A 131 -59.96 -24.71 71.51
C TYR A 131 -60.48 -26.16 71.55
N ASP A 132 -61.02 -26.64 70.42
CA ASP A 132 -61.54 -27.99 70.21
C ASP A 132 -60.40 -29.03 70.06
N SER A 133 -59.71 -29.29 71.16
CA SER A 133 -58.56 -30.20 71.23
C SER A 133 -58.85 -31.63 70.74
N ASN A 134 -60.12 -32.05 70.83
CA ASN A 134 -60.55 -33.40 70.47
C ASN A 134 -61.16 -33.51 69.07
N LYS A 135 -61.32 -32.37 68.38
CA LYS A 135 -61.79 -32.22 67.00
C LYS A 135 -63.20 -32.78 66.76
N ASP A 136 -64.08 -32.77 67.76
CA ASP A 136 -65.47 -33.23 67.61
C ASP A 136 -66.46 -32.14 67.18
N ARG A 137 -65.94 -30.92 66.99
CA ARG A 137 -66.62 -29.68 66.59
C ARG A 137 -67.44 -29.03 67.69
N PHE A 138 -67.20 -29.38 68.94
CA PHE A 138 -67.88 -28.80 70.10
C PHE A 138 -66.87 -28.46 71.20
N ILE A 139 -66.75 -27.17 71.52
CA ILE A 139 -66.07 -26.74 72.74
C ILE A 139 -66.89 -27.22 73.94
N ASN A 140 -66.27 -28.06 74.77
CA ASN A 140 -66.86 -28.50 76.03
C ASN A 140 -66.26 -27.71 77.21
N SER A 141 -66.79 -27.89 78.43
CA SER A 141 -66.35 -27.13 79.62
C SER A 141 -64.89 -27.35 80.04
N GLU A 142 -64.16 -28.30 79.46
CA GLU A 142 -62.71 -28.49 79.64
C GLU A 142 -61.89 -27.83 78.51
N GLU A 143 -62.56 -27.27 77.49
CA GLU A 143 -61.99 -26.64 76.28
C GLU A 143 -62.38 -25.15 76.15
N GLU A 144 -63.27 -24.65 77.00
CA GLU A 144 -63.58 -23.21 77.17
C GLU A 144 -62.36 -22.50 77.76
N HIS A 145 -62.17 -21.22 77.41
CA HIS A 145 -61.20 -20.35 78.06
C HIS A 145 -61.96 -19.29 78.83
N THR A 146 -62.05 -19.49 80.15
CA THR A 146 -62.96 -18.72 81.02
C THR A 146 -62.42 -17.34 81.39
N ASN A 147 -63.29 -16.40 81.77
CA ASN A 147 -62.88 -15.06 82.24
C ASN A 147 -61.83 -15.11 83.37
N LEU A 148 -61.91 -16.12 84.26
CA LEU A 148 -60.89 -16.34 85.28
C LEU A 148 -59.53 -16.77 84.69
N GLU A 149 -59.55 -17.65 83.69
CA GLU A 149 -58.33 -18.07 83.00
C GLU A 149 -57.69 -16.91 82.24
N GLU A 150 -58.50 -16.01 81.69
CA GLU A 150 -58.00 -14.80 81.05
C GLU A 150 -57.40 -13.81 82.03
N TYR A 151 -58.03 -13.62 83.19
CA TYR A 151 -57.43 -12.86 84.27
C TYR A 151 -56.06 -13.45 84.68
N LEU A 152 -55.95 -14.78 84.74
CA LEU A 152 -54.69 -15.47 85.06
C LEU A 152 -53.64 -15.36 83.93
N ALA A 153 -54.08 -15.37 82.67
CA ALA A 153 -53.23 -15.20 81.50
C ALA A 153 -52.85 -13.73 81.24
N GLY A 154 -53.61 -12.78 81.80
CA GLY A 154 -53.46 -11.35 81.55
C GLY A 154 -54.04 -10.89 80.20
N THR A 155 -54.89 -11.73 79.61
CA THR A 155 -55.63 -11.52 78.37
C THR A 155 -56.93 -10.73 78.63
N ASN A 156 -57.67 -10.41 77.57
CA ASN A 156 -58.83 -9.54 77.65
C ASN A 156 -60.13 -10.32 77.39
N PRO A 157 -61.06 -10.38 78.37
CA PRO A 157 -62.28 -11.21 78.35
C PRO A 157 -63.37 -10.88 77.36
N TRP A 158 -63.05 -10.03 76.41
CA TRP A 158 -63.93 -9.65 75.32
C TRP A 158 -63.20 -9.68 73.98
N GLU A 159 -61.93 -10.11 73.94
CA GLU A 159 -61.07 -10.13 72.78
C GLU A 159 -60.50 -11.53 72.57
N PHE A 160 -61.12 -12.24 71.60
CA PHE A 160 -60.72 -13.57 71.13
C PHE A 160 -59.22 -13.74 70.83
N ASP A 161 -58.47 -12.66 70.63
CA ASP A 161 -57.05 -12.61 70.28
C ASP A 161 -56.49 -11.32 70.91
N THR A 162 -55.82 -11.47 72.06
CA THR A 162 -55.38 -10.34 72.88
C THR A 162 -54.23 -9.57 72.24
N ASP A 163 -53.30 -10.25 71.56
CA ASP A 163 -52.10 -9.62 71.00
C ASP A 163 -52.21 -9.22 69.52
N GLY A 164 -53.28 -9.67 68.86
CA GLY A 164 -53.67 -9.30 67.51
C GLY A 164 -52.95 -10.09 66.41
N ASP A 165 -52.40 -11.27 66.70
CA ASP A 165 -51.70 -12.11 65.72
C ASP A 165 -52.57 -13.14 65.00
N ARG A 166 -53.87 -13.15 65.33
CA ARG A 166 -54.97 -13.92 64.77
C ARG A 166 -55.05 -15.37 65.23
N MET A 167 -54.26 -15.76 66.22
CA MET A 167 -54.47 -17.01 66.95
C MET A 167 -55.33 -16.71 68.19
N PRO A 168 -56.26 -17.59 68.59
CA PRO A 168 -57.03 -17.38 69.81
C PRO A 168 -56.19 -17.64 71.06
N ASP A 169 -56.43 -16.86 72.12
CA ASP A 169 -55.66 -16.98 73.37
C ASP A 169 -55.77 -18.40 73.95
N GLY A 170 -56.97 -19.00 73.89
CA GLY A 170 -57.21 -20.39 74.27
C GLY A 170 -56.42 -21.44 73.46
N TRP A 171 -56.23 -21.24 72.16
CA TRP A 171 -55.42 -22.14 71.31
C TRP A 171 -53.94 -22.04 71.62
N GLU A 172 -53.45 -20.81 71.78
CA GLU A 172 -52.06 -20.55 72.11
C GLU A 172 -51.69 -21.16 73.46
N LEU A 173 -52.54 -20.97 74.49
CA LEU A 173 -52.32 -21.57 75.80
C LEU A 173 -52.33 -23.11 75.76
N PHE A 174 -53.17 -23.72 74.90
CA PHE A 174 -53.19 -25.17 74.73
C PHE A 174 -51.86 -25.73 74.21
N TYR A 175 -51.26 -25.07 73.20
CA TYR A 175 -49.95 -25.44 72.66
C TYR A 175 -48.76 -24.82 73.42
N ALA A 176 -49.03 -24.09 74.51
CA ALA A 176 -48.04 -23.38 75.32
C ALA A 176 -47.26 -22.28 74.57
N LEU A 177 -47.92 -21.65 73.61
CA LEU A 177 -47.57 -20.37 73.00
C LEU A 177 -47.97 -19.20 73.93
N ASN A 178 -47.60 -17.96 73.57
CA ASN A 178 -47.73 -16.80 74.44
C ASN A 178 -48.75 -15.79 73.89
N PRO A 179 -50.00 -15.77 74.42
CA PRO A 179 -51.11 -14.95 73.89
C PRO A 179 -50.99 -13.43 74.12
N LEU A 180 -49.83 -12.99 74.59
CA LEU A 180 -49.50 -11.58 74.82
C LEU A 180 -48.37 -11.10 73.90
N SER A 181 -47.94 -11.93 72.96
CA SER A 181 -46.78 -11.69 72.12
C SER A 181 -47.04 -12.19 70.71
N SER A 182 -47.45 -11.26 69.85
CA SER A 182 -47.78 -11.46 68.44
C SER A 182 -46.64 -11.96 67.53
N ALA A 183 -45.58 -12.54 68.07
CA ALA A 183 -44.35 -12.91 67.40
C ALA A 183 -44.26 -14.42 67.15
N ASP A 184 -44.87 -15.24 68.01
CA ASP A 184 -44.90 -16.69 67.88
C ASP A 184 -45.86 -17.16 66.78
N GLY A 185 -46.93 -16.44 66.44
CA GLY A 185 -47.71 -16.73 65.23
C GLY A 185 -46.90 -16.67 63.91
N TRP A 186 -45.77 -15.95 63.91
CA TRP A 186 -44.88 -15.79 62.74
C TRP A 186 -43.61 -16.64 62.83
N ILE A 187 -43.58 -17.63 63.72
CA ILE A 187 -42.51 -18.61 63.83
C ILE A 187 -42.98 -19.91 63.19
N ASP A 188 -42.09 -20.52 62.42
CA ASP A 188 -42.19 -21.91 61.98
C ASP A 188 -41.33 -22.73 62.96
N SER A 189 -41.99 -23.54 63.77
CA SER A 189 -41.41 -24.10 64.99
C SER A 189 -40.81 -25.50 64.80
N ASP A 190 -41.33 -26.26 63.84
CA ASP A 190 -40.88 -27.60 63.41
C ASP A 190 -40.15 -27.61 62.07
N ALA A 191 -40.13 -26.49 61.35
CA ALA A 191 -39.41 -26.29 60.09
C ALA A 191 -39.87 -27.24 58.97
N ASP A 192 -41.18 -27.41 58.85
CA ASP A 192 -41.85 -28.29 57.88
C ASP A 192 -42.30 -27.57 56.59
N GLY A 193 -41.93 -26.29 56.45
CA GLY A 193 -42.06 -25.54 55.20
C GLY A 193 -41.34 -26.17 54.00
N TRP A 194 -41.69 -25.70 52.80
CA TRP A 194 -41.21 -26.22 51.53
C TRP A 194 -40.24 -25.28 50.83
N ASP A 195 -38.99 -25.72 50.61
CA ASP A 195 -37.95 -25.01 49.87
C ASP A 195 -38.24 -25.09 48.36
N SER A 196 -39.15 -24.24 47.90
CA SER A 196 -39.64 -24.20 46.51
C SER A 196 -38.57 -23.88 45.48
N ASN A 197 -37.45 -23.29 45.89
CA ASN A 197 -36.37 -22.86 45.02
C ASN A 197 -35.08 -23.69 45.19
N PHE A 198 -35.09 -24.69 46.07
CA PHE A 198 -34.02 -25.65 46.33
C PHE A 198 -32.66 -25.02 46.70
N ASN A 199 -32.66 -23.84 47.35
CA ASN A 199 -31.41 -23.19 47.77
C ASN A 199 -30.85 -23.71 49.11
N GLY A 200 -31.61 -24.57 49.82
CA GLY A 200 -31.25 -25.18 51.10
C GLY A 200 -31.60 -24.33 52.33
N GLU A 201 -32.32 -23.23 52.19
CA GLU A 201 -32.79 -22.34 53.26
C GLU A 201 -34.27 -21.97 53.07
N LEU A 202 -35.13 -22.20 54.07
CA LEU A 202 -36.52 -21.75 54.04
C LEU A 202 -36.60 -20.21 54.16
N GLU A 203 -36.89 -19.55 53.04
CA GLU A 203 -37.22 -18.13 53.01
C GLU A 203 -38.53 -17.86 53.77
N TYR A 204 -38.81 -16.58 54.07
CA TYR A 204 -39.99 -16.23 54.86
C TYR A 204 -41.31 -16.70 54.24
N ASP A 205 -41.40 -16.70 52.90
CA ASP A 205 -42.59 -17.13 52.16
C ASP A 205 -42.65 -18.66 51.93
N GLU A 206 -41.59 -19.39 52.30
CA GLU A 206 -41.45 -20.86 52.18
C GLU A 206 -41.71 -21.58 53.51
N ARG A 207 -41.83 -20.82 54.59
CA ARG A 207 -42.10 -21.34 55.94
C ARG A 207 -43.58 -21.61 56.13
N TYR A 208 -43.85 -22.64 56.91
CA TYR A 208 -45.19 -22.95 57.37
C TYR A 208 -45.33 -22.51 58.83
N LEU A 209 -45.95 -21.35 59.02
CA LEU A 209 -45.93 -20.63 60.30
C LEU A 209 -46.98 -21.21 61.26
N ASN A 210 -46.79 -21.03 62.57
CA ASN A 210 -47.77 -21.44 63.60
C ASN A 210 -49.20 -20.87 63.35
N TYR A 211 -49.33 -19.69 62.73
CA TYR A 211 -50.63 -19.17 62.30
C TYR A 211 -51.26 -19.99 61.15
N MET A 212 -50.45 -20.52 60.24
CA MET A 212 -50.91 -21.41 59.17
C MET A 212 -51.30 -22.78 59.72
N GLU A 213 -50.55 -23.27 60.70
CA GLU A 213 -50.86 -24.46 61.49
C GLU A 213 -52.26 -24.35 62.11
N TYR A 214 -52.54 -23.23 62.78
CA TYR A 214 -53.87 -22.95 63.34
C TYR A 214 -54.99 -22.99 62.26
N LEU A 215 -54.75 -22.41 61.08
CA LEU A 215 -55.75 -22.38 60.00
C LEU A 215 -56.05 -23.77 59.42
N ASN A 216 -55.05 -24.65 59.37
CA ASN A 216 -55.16 -26.00 58.81
C ASN A 216 -55.36 -27.08 59.88
N ASP A 217 -55.39 -26.70 61.16
CA ASP A 217 -55.58 -27.57 62.31
C ASP A 217 -54.46 -28.65 62.41
N THR A 218 -53.24 -28.29 61.98
CA THR A 218 -52.02 -29.07 62.12
C THR A 218 -51.31 -28.77 63.45
N HIS A 219 -50.36 -29.61 63.84
CA HIS A 219 -49.65 -29.47 65.12
C HIS A 219 -48.37 -28.62 64.97
N PRO A 220 -48.26 -27.44 65.64
CA PRO A 220 -47.19 -26.46 65.39
C PRO A 220 -45.80 -26.84 65.92
N PHE A 221 -45.54 -28.13 66.18
CA PHE A 221 -44.25 -28.65 66.62
C PHE A 221 -44.02 -30.08 66.10
N GLU A 222 -44.92 -30.61 65.27
CA GLU A 222 -44.80 -31.92 64.64
C GLU A 222 -44.71 -31.72 63.13
N TYR A 223 -43.55 -32.05 62.56
CA TYR A 223 -43.25 -31.91 61.13
C TYR A 223 -44.22 -32.61 60.16
N ASP A 224 -45.03 -33.55 60.65
CA ASP A 224 -45.95 -34.41 59.89
C ASP A 224 -47.05 -34.82 60.88
N THR A 225 -48.18 -34.11 60.84
CA THR A 225 -49.26 -34.22 61.84
C THR A 225 -49.97 -35.57 61.76
N ASP A 226 -50.10 -36.14 60.58
CA ASP A 226 -50.89 -37.34 60.36
C ASP A 226 -50.06 -38.65 60.29
N GLY A 227 -48.75 -38.50 60.18
CA GLY A 227 -47.72 -39.52 60.28
C GLY A 227 -47.52 -40.32 59.00
N ASP A 228 -47.81 -39.74 57.85
CA ASP A 228 -47.80 -40.41 56.55
C ASP A 228 -46.52 -40.21 55.73
N THR A 229 -45.55 -39.51 56.32
CA THR A 229 -44.19 -39.20 55.88
C THR A 229 -44.03 -37.98 54.98
N MET A 230 -45.12 -37.29 54.63
CA MET A 230 -45.10 -35.99 53.97
C MET A 230 -45.20 -34.87 55.03
N PRO A 231 -44.49 -33.74 54.87
CA PRO A 231 -44.60 -32.61 55.80
C PRO A 231 -45.87 -31.80 55.57
N ASP A 232 -46.48 -31.29 56.65
CA ASP A 232 -47.74 -30.55 56.57
C ASP A 232 -47.61 -29.32 55.65
N GLY A 233 -46.49 -28.58 55.76
CA GLY A 233 -46.17 -27.44 54.91
C GLY A 233 -46.04 -27.76 53.42
N TRP A 234 -45.48 -28.92 53.07
CA TRP A 234 -45.39 -29.38 51.67
C TRP A 234 -46.76 -29.77 51.12
N GLU A 235 -47.54 -30.51 51.92
CA GLU A 235 -48.88 -30.94 51.54
C GLU A 235 -49.79 -29.75 51.28
N VAL A 236 -49.80 -28.76 52.19
CA VAL A 236 -50.61 -27.55 52.01
C VAL A 236 -50.14 -26.74 50.81
N TYR A 237 -48.82 -26.62 50.58
CA TYR A 237 -48.28 -25.92 49.41
C TYR A 237 -48.82 -26.50 48.10
N PHE A 238 -48.92 -27.83 48.03
CA PHE A 238 -49.41 -28.54 46.87
C PHE A 238 -50.91 -28.89 46.95
N ASP A 239 -51.74 -28.26 47.78
CA ASP A 239 -53.18 -28.55 47.92
C ASP A 239 -53.49 -30.05 48.20
N LEU A 240 -52.72 -30.69 49.07
CA LEU A 240 -52.94 -32.02 49.64
C LEU A 240 -53.58 -31.92 51.05
N GLU A 241 -53.87 -33.05 51.70
CA GLU A 241 -54.66 -33.11 52.93
C GLU A 241 -53.81 -33.53 54.15
N PRO A 242 -53.17 -32.57 54.89
CA PRO A 242 -52.18 -32.85 55.97
C PRO A 242 -52.74 -33.52 57.24
N LEU A 243 -54.00 -33.93 57.21
CA LEU A 243 -54.68 -34.64 58.29
C LEU A 243 -55.20 -36.02 57.83
N ARG A 244 -54.89 -36.42 56.59
CA ARG A 244 -55.40 -37.63 55.94
C ARG A 244 -54.24 -38.52 55.42
N PRO A 245 -53.81 -39.53 56.22
CA PRO A 245 -52.60 -40.33 55.93
C PRO A 245 -52.62 -41.26 54.71
N GLY A 246 -53.67 -41.19 53.90
CA GLY A 246 -53.87 -42.05 52.75
C GLY A 246 -53.74 -41.30 51.42
N ASP A 247 -53.53 -40.00 51.44
CA ASP A 247 -53.32 -39.21 50.23
C ASP A 247 -51.88 -39.30 49.71
N ASN A 248 -50.90 -39.70 50.54
CA ASN A 248 -49.58 -40.12 50.07
C ASN A 248 -49.56 -41.20 48.96
N PHE A 249 -50.61 -42.03 48.86
CA PHE A 249 -50.77 -43.04 47.80
C PHE A 249 -51.73 -42.61 46.70
N GLU A 250 -52.27 -41.39 46.75
CA GLU A 250 -52.98 -40.78 45.64
C GLU A 250 -51.96 -40.29 44.58
N ASP A 251 -52.48 -40.12 43.38
CA ASP A 251 -51.79 -39.74 42.16
C ASP A 251 -52.61 -38.56 41.63
N LYS A 252 -52.09 -37.34 41.83
CA LYS A 252 -52.90 -36.12 41.82
C LYS A 252 -53.07 -35.58 40.41
N GLU A 253 -51.99 -35.60 39.65
CA GLU A 253 -51.80 -35.17 38.27
C GLU A 253 -52.08 -36.29 37.26
N GLY A 254 -52.05 -37.56 37.69
CA GLY A 254 -52.52 -38.71 36.92
C GLY A 254 -51.45 -39.34 36.03
N ASP A 255 -50.17 -39.11 36.33
CA ASP A 255 -49.04 -39.62 35.56
C ASP A 255 -48.65 -41.06 35.96
N GLY A 256 -49.12 -41.51 37.12
CA GLY A 256 -48.90 -42.85 37.68
C GLY A 256 -47.80 -42.94 38.73
N LEU A 257 -47.12 -41.83 39.05
CA LEU A 257 -46.35 -41.60 40.26
C LEU A 257 -47.33 -41.21 41.38
N VAL A 258 -46.98 -41.53 42.63
CA VAL A 258 -47.86 -41.19 43.77
C VAL A 258 -47.18 -40.11 44.59
N ASN A 259 -47.97 -39.29 45.30
CA ASN A 259 -47.49 -38.14 46.06
C ASN A 259 -46.28 -38.47 46.96
N LEU A 260 -46.24 -39.67 47.58
CA LEU A 260 -45.11 -40.13 48.40
C LEU A 260 -43.79 -40.22 47.62
N TYR A 261 -43.85 -40.71 46.38
CA TYR A 261 -42.68 -40.81 45.53
C TYR A 261 -42.34 -39.47 44.91
N GLU A 262 -43.32 -38.63 44.61
CA GLU A 262 -43.04 -37.26 44.18
C GLU A 262 -42.38 -36.44 45.27
N TYR A 263 -42.81 -36.59 46.53
CA TYR A 263 -42.10 -35.99 47.65
C TYR A 263 -40.66 -36.48 47.76
N ASN A 264 -40.39 -37.76 47.44
CA ASN A 264 -39.07 -38.36 47.57
C ASN A 264 -38.81 -39.52 46.59
N ASN A 265 -38.28 -39.18 45.41
CA ASN A 265 -37.89 -40.08 44.33
C ASN A 265 -36.80 -41.09 44.74
N SER A 266 -36.00 -40.80 45.77
CA SER A 266 -34.99 -41.75 46.28
C SER A 266 -35.60 -43.03 46.87
N LEU A 267 -36.92 -43.03 47.15
CA LEU A 267 -37.67 -44.20 47.56
C LEU A 267 -37.90 -45.18 46.38
N VAL A 268 -37.79 -44.72 45.13
CA VAL A 268 -37.90 -45.52 43.91
C VAL A 268 -36.53 -46.10 43.54
N ASN A 269 -36.44 -47.44 43.45
CA ASN A 269 -35.19 -48.16 43.16
C ASN A 269 -35.24 -48.88 41.81
N THR A 270 -35.32 -48.08 40.74
CA THR A 270 -35.32 -48.52 39.33
C THR A 270 -33.93 -48.47 38.71
N GLY A 271 -33.03 -47.67 39.29
CA GLY A 271 -31.69 -47.39 38.75
C GLY A 271 -31.63 -46.12 37.90
N TRP A 272 -32.61 -45.22 38.07
CA TRP A 272 -32.55 -43.85 37.56
C TRP A 272 -31.30 -43.11 38.04
N VAL A 273 -30.83 -42.16 37.25
CA VAL A 273 -29.62 -41.37 37.50
C VAL A 273 -30.03 -40.06 38.15
N ASP A 274 -29.43 -39.75 39.31
CA ASP A 274 -29.58 -38.48 40.02
C ASP A 274 -28.44 -37.55 39.60
N ASN A 275 -28.76 -36.40 39.00
CA ASN A 275 -27.83 -35.43 38.46
C ASN A 275 -27.70 -34.19 39.35
N ASP A 276 -28.81 -33.70 39.92
CA ASP A 276 -28.86 -32.43 40.64
C ASP A 276 -28.94 -32.55 42.18
N GLY A 277 -29.20 -33.75 42.71
CA GLY A 277 -29.38 -34.03 44.13
C GLY A 277 -30.73 -33.62 44.70
N ILE A 278 -31.70 -33.28 43.84
CA ILE A 278 -33.08 -32.96 44.18
C ILE A 278 -33.90 -34.25 44.02
N PHE A 279 -34.62 -34.63 45.08
CA PHE A 279 -35.41 -35.87 45.07
C PHE A 279 -36.90 -35.61 45.02
N THR A 280 -37.33 -34.37 44.88
CA THR A 280 -38.73 -33.99 45.03
C THR A 280 -39.24 -33.39 43.74
N THR A 281 -40.23 -34.04 43.15
CA THR A 281 -40.97 -33.57 41.99
C THR A 281 -42.29 -32.92 42.41
N ARG A 282 -43.05 -32.43 41.41
CA ARG A 282 -44.27 -31.67 41.63
C ARG A 282 -45.52 -32.53 41.49
N PRO A 283 -46.27 -32.81 42.57
CA PRO A 283 -47.53 -33.58 42.52
C PRO A 283 -48.67 -32.92 41.77
N ASP A 284 -48.49 -31.69 41.29
CA ASP A 284 -49.48 -31.00 40.46
C ASP A 284 -49.07 -30.93 38.98
N ASN A 285 -47.93 -31.52 38.60
CA ASN A 285 -47.35 -31.44 37.27
C ASN A 285 -46.65 -32.75 36.88
N ASN A 286 -47.12 -33.37 35.80
CA ASN A 286 -46.64 -34.68 35.36
C ASN A 286 -45.27 -34.68 34.65
N ASP A 287 -44.60 -33.54 34.55
CA ASP A 287 -43.34 -33.30 33.82
C ASP A 287 -42.66 -32.11 34.53
N THR A 288 -41.90 -32.43 35.58
CA THR A 288 -41.41 -31.45 36.55
C THR A 288 -40.38 -30.50 35.96
N ASP A 289 -39.46 -30.98 35.13
CA ASP A 289 -38.41 -30.19 34.49
C ASP A 289 -38.78 -29.64 33.10
N GLY A 290 -39.89 -30.11 32.52
CA GLY A 290 -40.47 -29.59 31.28
C GLY A 290 -39.78 -30.10 30.02
N ASP A 291 -39.09 -31.23 30.07
CA ASP A 291 -38.32 -31.79 28.97
C ASP A 291 -39.13 -32.66 28.00
N THR A 292 -40.43 -32.85 28.29
CA THR A 292 -41.45 -33.65 27.58
C THR A 292 -41.54 -35.13 27.93
N LEU A 293 -40.69 -35.64 28.82
CA LEU A 293 -40.92 -36.90 29.53
C LEU A 293 -41.82 -36.64 30.74
N SER A 294 -42.36 -37.71 31.32
CA SER A 294 -43.11 -37.59 32.57
C SER A 294 -42.28 -38.14 33.71
N ASP A 295 -42.43 -37.58 34.91
CA ASP A 295 -41.67 -38.00 36.09
C ASP A 295 -41.76 -39.53 36.29
N ASN A 296 -42.93 -40.12 36.02
CA ASN A 296 -43.08 -41.58 35.99
C ASN A 296 -42.25 -42.29 34.90
N ASP A 297 -42.30 -41.81 33.66
CA ASP A 297 -41.56 -42.41 32.54
C ASP A 297 -40.04 -42.28 32.73
N GLU A 298 -39.58 -41.19 33.31
CA GLU A 298 -38.17 -40.96 33.63
C GLU A 298 -37.68 -41.95 34.68
N LEU A 299 -38.38 -42.06 35.80
CA LEU A 299 -37.99 -42.99 36.86
C LEU A 299 -38.07 -44.46 36.42
N PHE A 300 -39.06 -44.84 35.59
CA PHE A 300 -39.34 -46.26 35.32
C PHE A 300 -38.95 -46.77 33.92
N ASN A 301 -38.86 -45.92 32.90
CA ASN A 301 -38.63 -46.30 31.51
C ASN A 301 -37.30 -45.77 30.95
N HIS A 302 -36.99 -44.49 31.15
CA HIS A 302 -35.81 -43.82 30.58
C HIS A 302 -34.61 -43.75 31.53
N LEU A 303 -34.86 -43.87 32.83
CA LEU A 303 -33.87 -43.85 33.92
C LEU A 303 -33.12 -42.51 34.04
N THR A 304 -33.81 -41.43 33.71
CA THR A 304 -33.38 -40.02 33.77
C THR A 304 -33.79 -39.37 35.09
N ASP A 305 -33.29 -38.16 35.34
CA ASP A 305 -33.55 -37.36 36.53
C ASP A 305 -34.75 -36.42 36.31
N PRO A 306 -35.92 -36.66 36.94
CA PRO A 306 -37.14 -35.92 36.64
C PRO A 306 -37.15 -34.46 37.09
N THR A 307 -36.07 -33.98 37.72
CA THR A 307 -35.89 -32.56 38.06
C THR A 307 -34.83 -31.88 37.22
N SER A 308 -34.19 -32.60 36.29
CA SER A 308 -33.08 -32.14 35.47
C SER A 308 -33.28 -32.57 34.02
N ASN A 309 -33.68 -31.61 33.19
CA ASN A 309 -34.03 -31.83 31.79
C ASN A 309 -32.91 -32.38 30.88
N ASP A 310 -31.67 -32.46 31.37
CA ASP A 310 -30.48 -33.01 30.71
C ASP A 310 -29.71 -33.85 31.75
N THR A 311 -29.97 -35.15 31.79
CA THR A 311 -29.46 -36.06 32.83
C THR A 311 -27.96 -36.31 32.71
N ASP A 312 -27.41 -36.37 31.50
CA ASP A 312 -26.01 -36.71 31.27
C ASP A 312 -25.08 -35.49 31.05
N GLY A 313 -25.67 -34.31 30.91
CA GLY A 313 -25.00 -33.02 30.84
C GLY A 313 -24.34 -32.73 29.50
N ASP A 314 -24.83 -33.30 28.41
CA ASP A 314 -24.30 -33.09 27.06
C ASP A 314 -24.93 -31.90 26.30
N GLY A 315 -26.01 -31.33 26.87
CA GLY A 315 -26.70 -30.15 26.35
C GLY A 315 -27.94 -30.46 25.52
N MET A 316 -28.28 -31.72 25.30
CA MET A 316 -29.55 -32.16 24.70
C MET A 316 -30.55 -32.53 25.82
N PRO A 317 -31.83 -32.16 25.72
CA PRO A 317 -32.81 -32.58 26.71
C PRO A 317 -33.19 -34.05 26.57
N ASP A 318 -33.44 -34.74 27.69
CA ASP A 318 -33.66 -36.18 27.71
C ASP A 318 -34.87 -36.58 26.82
N GLY A 319 -35.96 -35.81 26.88
CA GLY A 319 -37.15 -36.02 26.05
C GLY A 319 -36.91 -35.79 24.55
N TRP A 320 -35.99 -34.89 24.19
CA TRP A 320 -35.58 -34.69 22.79
C TRP A 320 -34.79 -35.89 22.28
N GLU A 321 -33.85 -36.39 23.08
CA GLU A 321 -33.06 -37.58 22.76
C GLU A 321 -33.94 -38.82 22.60
N VAL A 322 -34.87 -39.04 23.54
CA VAL A 322 -35.84 -40.15 23.47
C VAL A 322 -36.69 -40.08 22.22
N LYS A 323 -37.12 -38.88 21.82
CA LYS A 323 -37.92 -38.65 20.61
C LYS A 323 -37.18 -39.09 19.34
N TYR A 324 -35.87 -38.88 19.26
CA TYR A 324 -35.04 -39.25 18.11
C TYR A 324 -34.28 -40.58 18.27
N GLY A 325 -34.41 -41.25 19.42
CA GLY A 325 -33.83 -42.55 19.69
C GLY A 325 -32.35 -42.51 20.10
N LEU A 326 -31.89 -41.36 20.58
CA LEU A 326 -30.62 -41.14 21.26
C LEU A 326 -30.72 -41.61 22.73
N ASN A 327 -29.61 -41.55 23.47
CA ASN A 327 -29.50 -42.16 24.79
C ASN A 327 -29.29 -41.12 25.91
N PRO A 328 -30.35 -40.75 26.65
CA PRO A 328 -30.37 -39.61 27.59
C PRO A 328 -29.59 -39.82 28.91
N ILE A 329 -28.73 -40.83 28.95
CA ILE A 329 -27.89 -41.14 30.12
C ILE A 329 -26.43 -41.35 29.69
N SER A 330 -26.06 -40.92 28.49
CA SER A 330 -24.75 -41.09 27.89
C SER A 330 -24.42 -40.03 26.83
N ALA A 331 -23.66 -39.01 27.25
CA ALA A 331 -23.08 -37.91 26.49
C ALA A 331 -22.19 -38.23 25.25
N LEU A 332 -22.21 -39.45 24.71
CA LEU A 332 -21.37 -39.89 23.60
C LEU A 332 -22.03 -39.70 22.23
N ASP A 333 -23.35 -39.57 22.17
CA ASP A 333 -24.11 -39.34 20.95
C ASP A 333 -24.35 -37.87 20.64
N ALA A 334 -24.15 -36.93 21.57
CA ALA A 334 -24.06 -35.49 21.25
C ALA A 334 -23.11 -35.20 20.08
N ASP A 335 -21.88 -35.73 20.13
CA ASP A 335 -20.82 -35.53 19.12
C ASP A 335 -20.96 -36.45 17.88
N GLN A 336 -22.04 -37.23 17.78
CA GLN A 336 -22.28 -38.09 16.62
C GLN A 336 -23.11 -37.36 15.58
N ASP A 337 -22.84 -37.66 14.31
CA ASP A 337 -23.61 -37.23 13.15
C ASP A 337 -24.37 -38.46 12.63
N LEU A 338 -25.67 -38.49 12.90
CA LEU A 338 -26.50 -39.69 12.76
C LEU A 338 -27.02 -39.87 11.32
N ASP A 339 -27.27 -38.79 10.59
CA ASP A 339 -27.77 -38.80 9.20
C ASP A 339 -26.71 -38.45 8.14
N ASN A 340 -25.50 -38.06 8.57
CA ASN A 340 -24.30 -37.79 7.74
C ASN A 340 -24.49 -36.63 6.78
N ASP A 341 -25.01 -35.52 7.29
CA ASP A 341 -25.33 -34.30 6.55
C ASP A 341 -24.27 -33.20 6.69
N GLY A 342 -23.21 -33.44 7.48
CA GLY A 342 -22.05 -32.56 7.59
C GLY A 342 -21.42 -32.18 6.24
N TRP A 343 -20.76 -31.02 6.22
CA TRP A 343 -20.24 -30.39 5.00
C TRP A 343 -18.72 -30.23 4.99
N ASP A 344 -18.09 -30.68 3.90
CA ASP A 344 -16.66 -30.58 3.62
C ASP A 344 -16.30 -29.16 3.10
N PHE A 345 -16.28 -28.18 4.01
CA PHE A 345 -16.03 -26.78 3.65
C PHE A 345 -14.59 -26.53 3.16
N ASP A 346 -13.61 -27.37 3.53
CA ASP A 346 -12.23 -27.24 3.05
C ASP A 346 -11.97 -27.95 1.71
N ARG A 347 -12.99 -28.66 1.20
CA ARG A 347 -13.06 -29.31 -0.12
C ARG A 347 -11.96 -30.34 -0.34
N ASN A 348 -11.52 -31.01 0.73
CA ASN A 348 -10.42 -31.99 0.67
C ASN A 348 -10.90 -33.44 0.39
N PHE A 349 -12.21 -33.65 0.25
CA PHE A 349 -12.92 -34.92 0.08
C PHE A 349 -12.93 -35.83 1.33
N LEU A 350 -12.67 -35.29 2.52
CA LEU A 350 -12.65 -36.01 3.80
C LEU A 350 -13.33 -35.17 4.89
N LEU A 351 -14.57 -35.53 5.22
CA LEU A 351 -15.25 -35.01 6.41
C LEU A 351 -14.45 -35.33 7.69
N THR A 352 -13.93 -34.28 8.32
CA THR A 352 -13.29 -34.31 9.63
C THR A 352 -14.32 -34.16 10.74
N SER A 353 -13.91 -34.38 12.00
CA SER A 353 -14.82 -34.22 13.15
C SER A 353 -15.36 -32.79 13.31
N ASP A 354 -14.66 -31.80 12.75
CA ASP A 354 -15.03 -30.39 12.86
C ASP A 354 -15.96 -29.96 11.69
N GLU A 355 -16.22 -30.88 10.74
CA GLU A 355 -17.09 -30.70 9.55
C GLU A 355 -18.37 -31.54 9.63
N GLN A 356 -18.53 -32.30 10.71
CA GLN A 356 -19.76 -33.03 11.00
C GLN A 356 -20.81 -32.03 11.53
N PHE A 357 -22.07 -32.26 11.19
CA PHE A 357 -23.18 -31.60 11.87
C PHE A 357 -23.73 -32.57 12.90
N THR A 358 -23.41 -32.27 14.16
CA THR A 358 -23.60 -33.20 15.27
C THR A 358 -25.05 -33.16 15.78
N ASN A 359 -25.50 -34.20 16.48
CA ASN A 359 -26.84 -34.25 17.08
C ASN A 359 -27.10 -33.05 18.03
N LEU A 360 -26.06 -32.54 18.71
CA LEU A 360 -26.18 -31.34 19.53
C LEU A 360 -26.37 -30.06 18.70
N GLU A 361 -25.67 -29.95 17.56
CA GLU A 361 -25.85 -28.82 16.63
C GLU A 361 -27.22 -28.87 15.97
N GLU A 362 -27.71 -30.06 15.65
CA GLU A 362 -29.09 -30.31 15.20
C GLU A 362 -30.11 -29.79 16.23
N TYR A 363 -29.91 -30.10 17.52
CA TYR A 363 -30.77 -29.58 18.60
C TYR A 363 -30.76 -28.05 18.66
N TRP A 364 -29.59 -27.41 18.54
CA TRP A 364 -29.47 -25.95 18.56
C TRP A 364 -30.06 -25.26 17.33
N ASN A 365 -30.09 -25.93 16.18
CA ASN A 365 -30.69 -25.45 14.94
C ASN A 365 -32.16 -25.88 14.75
N ASP A 366 -32.72 -26.62 15.72
CA ASP A 366 -34.10 -27.14 15.70
C ASP A 366 -34.39 -28.05 14.50
N THR A 367 -33.36 -28.73 13.99
CA THR A 367 -33.42 -29.69 12.87
C THR A 367 -33.68 -31.12 13.36
N ASN A 368 -33.78 -32.07 12.43
CA ASN A 368 -34.08 -33.46 12.73
C ASN A 368 -32.84 -34.37 12.53
N PRO A 369 -32.22 -34.88 13.61
CA PRO A 369 -30.91 -35.57 13.55
C PRO A 369 -30.96 -36.93 12.83
N THR A 370 -32.10 -37.29 12.27
CA THR A 370 -32.32 -38.52 11.52
C THR A 370 -32.64 -38.27 10.05
N ASN A 371 -32.57 -37.01 9.62
CA ASN A 371 -32.97 -36.55 8.31
C ASN A 371 -32.14 -35.34 7.88
N ASN A 372 -31.18 -35.63 7.01
CA ASN A 372 -30.15 -34.74 6.48
C ASN A 372 -30.62 -33.52 5.66
N ASP A 373 -31.90 -33.19 5.66
CA ASP A 373 -32.58 -32.15 4.88
C ASP A 373 -33.99 -31.98 5.49
N THR A 374 -34.08 -31.19 6.56
CA THR A 374 -35.24 -31.11 7.46
C THR A 374 -36.50 -30.57 6.76
N ASP A 375 -36.36 -29.64 5.82
CA ASP A 375 -37.49 -29.05 5.10
C ASP A 375 -37.76 -29.61 3.69
N GLY A 376 -36.81 -30.36 3.14
CA GLY A 376 -36.95 -31.11 1.90
C GLY A 376 -36.75 -30.27 0.63
N ASP A 377 -35.99 -29.18 0.69
CA ASP A 377 -35.71 -28.33 -0.47
C ASP A 377 -34.51 -28.79 -1.32
N GLY A 378 -33.71 -29.71 -0.78
CA GLY A 378 -32.58 -30.34 -1.44
C GLY A 378 -31.21 -29.84 -0.98
N MET A 379 -31.15 -28.90 -0.04
CA MET A 379 -29.93 -28.50 0.66
C MET A 379 -29.79 -29.29 1.98
N PRO A 380 -28.59 -29.72 2.40
CA PRO A 380 -28.41 -30.37 3.69
C PRO A 380 -28.41 -29.39 4.88
N ASP A 381 -28.98 -29.79 6.01
CA ASP A 381 -29.09 -28.95 7.22
C ASP A 381 -27.70 -28.45 7.67
N GLY A 382 -26.68 -29.31 7.68
CA GLY A 382 -25.29 -28.96 7.99
C GLY A 382 -24.65 -27.95 7.03
N TRP A 383 -25.01 -27.97 5.73
CA TRP A 383 -24.53 -26.98 4.75
C TRP A 383 -25.17 -25.62 4.99
N GLU A 384 -26.49 -25.62 5.18
CA GLU A 384 -27.26 -24.41 5.45
C GLU A 384 -26.82 -23.74 6.76
N ALA A 385 -26.64 -24.52 7.82
CA ALA A 385 -26.17 -24.03 9.11
C ALA A 385 -24.78 -23.38 9.01
N TYR A 386 -23.87 -23.96 8.23
CA TYR A 386 -22.53 -23.41 8.02
C TYR A 386 -22.57 -22.02 7.37
N TYR A 387 -23.41 -21.85 6.34
CA TYR A 387 -23.56 -20.58 5.63
C TYR A 387 -24.57 -19.60 6.26
N ASN A 388 -25.16 -19.96 7.41
CA ASN A 388 -26.19 -19.19 8.13
C ASN A 388 -27.51 -19.03 7.36
N LEU A 389 -27.87 -20.04 6.57
CA LEU A 389 -29.18 -20.17 5.91
C LEU A 389 -30.23 -20.71 6.91
N GLN A 390 -31.39 -21.12 6.44
CA GLN A 390 -32.53 -21.51 7.28
C GLN A 390 -32.96 -22.96 7.00
N PRO A 391 -32.38 -23.97 7.71
CA PRO A 391 -32.63 -25.42 7.54
C PRO A 391 -34.08 -25.93 7.69
N LYS A 392 -35.03 -25.03 7.92
CA LYS A 392 -36.45 -25.32 8.15
C LYS A 392 -37.38 -24.51 7.23
N ASP A 393 -36.83 -23.60 6.43
CA ASP A 393 -37.58 -22.74 5.53
C ASP A 393 -37.20 -23.02 4.07
N PRO A 394 -37.96 -23.90 3.36
CA PRO A 394 -37.59 -24.40 2.04
C PRO A 394 -37.67 -23.34 0.92
N SER A 395 -37.95 -22.09 1.29
CA SER A 395 -37.99 -20.96 0.37
C SER A 395 -36.66 -20.25 0.25
N ASP A 396 -35.71 -20.46 1.16
CA ASP A 396 -34.37 -19.89 1.09
C ASP A 396 -33.50 -20.56 0.02
N ALA A 397 -33.73 -21.82 -0.35
CA ALA A 397 -33.13 -22.44 -1.54
C ALA A 397 -33.30 -21.61 -2.82
N ASN A 398 -34.39 -20.84 -2.94
CA ASN A 398 -34.68 -20.03 -4.13
C ASN A 398 -34.32 -18.54 -3.93
N GLN A 399 -33.65 -18.19 -2.83
CA GLN A 399 -33.11 -16.86 -2.60
C GLN A 399 -31.72 -16.77 -3.21
N ASP A 400 -31.37 -15.54 -3.57
CA ASP A 400 -30.06 -15.13 -4.08
C ASP A 400 -29.61 -14.06 -3.08
N PHE A 401 -28.68 -14.43 -2.21
CA PHE A 401 -28.40 -13.71 -0.97
C PHE A 401 -27.28 -12.68 -1.13
N ASP A 402 -26.35 -12.92 -2.04
CA ASP A 402 -25.25 -12.03 -2.42
C ASP A 402 -25.50 -11.24 -3.72
N GLU A 403 -26.62 -11.47 -4.40
CA GLU A 403 -27.09 -10.75 -5.58
C GLU A 403 -26.13 -10.88 -6.78
N ASP A 404 -25.56 -12.06 -6.97
CA ASP A 404 -24.54 -12.35 -7.99
C ASP A 404 -25.12 -12.84 -9.34
N GLY A 405 -26.44 -13.00 -9.42
CA GLY A 405 -27.15 -13.36 -10.65
C GLY A 405 -26.83 -12.45 -11.86
N TYR A 406 -26.91 -13.02 -13.06
CA TYR A 406 -26.50 -12.36 -14.31
C TYR A 406 -27.69 -11.93 -15.17
N ASP A 407 -27.76 -10.64 -15.53
CA ASP A 407 -28.76 -10.07 -16.47
C ASP A 407 -28.47 -10.49 -17.92
N ALA A 408 -28.68 -11.77 -18.20
CA ALA A 408 -28.45 -12.39 -19.49
C ALA A 408 -29.24 -11.75 -20.65
N ASN A 409 -30.35 -11.07 -20.35
CA ASN A 409 -31.18 -10.42 -21.36
C ASN A 409 -30.86 -8.93 -21.58
N ARG A 410 -30.01 -8.35 -20.71
CA ARG A 410 -29.51 -6.97 -20.73
C ARG A 410 -30.62 -5.92 -20.71
N ASP A 411 -31.71 -6.15 -19.98
CA ASP A 411 -32.78 -5.15 -19.80
C ASP A 411 -32.53 -4.19 -18.61
N GLY A 412 -31.41 -4.39 -17.91
CA GLY A 412 -30.92 -3.60 -16.80
C GLY A 412 -31.40 -4.10 -15.43
N PHE A 413 -31.99 -5.29 -15.35
CA PHE A 413 -32.47 -5.90 -14.10
C PHE A 413 -32.29 -7.41 -14.10
N VAL A 414 -31.64 -7.94 -13.06
CA VAL A 414 -31.63 -9.38 -12.78
C VAL A 414 -33.03 -9.79 -12.30
N SER A 415 -33.74 -10.59 -13.11
CA SER A 415 -35.04 -11.12 -12.74
C SER A 415 -34.93 -12.40 -11.90
N SER A 416 -36.03 -12.90 -11.33
CA SER A 416 -36.02 -14.13 -10.53
C SER A 416 -35.75 -15.43 -11.31
N ILE A 417 -35.44 -15.35 -12.60
CA ILE A 417 -34.98 -16.49 -13.42
C ILE A 417 -33.50 -16.31 -13.83
N GLU A 418 -32.93 -15.14 -13.52
CA GLU A 418 -31.53 -14.74 -13.76
C GLU A 418 -30.75 -14.64 -12.45
N SER A 419 -31.44 -14.67 -11.31
CA SER A 419 -30.85 -14.86 -9.98
C SER A 419 -30.13 -16.19 -9.91
N TYR A 420 -28.96 -16.21 -9.29
CA TYR A 420 -28.22 -17.43 -9.00
C TYR A 420 -28.50 -17.81 -7.55
N THR A 421 -29.24 -18.89 -7.38
CA THR A 421 -29.93 -19.20 -6.12
C THR A 421 -29.08 -20.06 -5.19
N ASN A 422 -29.37 -20.04 -3.88
CA ASN A 422 -28.68 -20.87 -2.88
C ASN A 422 -28.62 -22.37 -3.23
N ILE A 423 -29.63 -22.91 -3.92
CA ILE A 423 -29.58 -24.30 -4.40
C ILE A 423 -28.64 -24.47 -5.61
N GLU A 424 -28.52 -23.47 -6.48
CA GLU A 424 -27.58 -23.50 -7.61
C GLU A 424 -26.15 -23.35 -7.11
N GLU A 425 -25.95 -22.48 -6.13
CA GLU A 425 -24.76 -22.36 -5.29
C GLU A 425 -24.28 -23.71 -4.74
N PHE A 426 -25.16 -24.40 -4.00
CA PHE A 426 -24.88 -25.74 -3.49
C PHE A 426 -24.52 -26.75 -4.59
N LEU A 427 -25.22 -26.72 -5.73
CA LEU A 427 -24.99 -27.65 -6.84
C LEU A 427 -23.66 -27.42 -7.58
N ASN A 428 -23.16 -26.18 -7.59
CA ASN A 428 -21.86 -25.81 -8.17
C ASN A 428 -20.74 -25.69 -7.13
N ASN A 429 -21.07 -25.91 -5.85
CA ASN A 429 -20.13 -25.91 -4.73
C ASN A 429 -19.48 -24.52 -4.50
N THR A 430 -20.26 -23.47 -4.73
CA THR A 430 -19.95 -22.06 -4.46
C THR A 430 -20.48 -21.63 -3.07
N GLU A 431 -20.15 -20.41 -2.65
CA GLU A 431 -20.47 -19.84 -1.33
C GLU A 431 -21.67 -18.87 -1.38
N PRO A 432 -22.85 -19.19 -0.81
CA PRO A 432 -24.11 -18.46 -1.06
C PRO A 432 -24.17 -17.04 -0.46
N ASN A 433 -23.09 -16.61 0.18
CA ASN A 433 -22.95 -15.29 0.77
C ASN A 433 -21.71 -14.54 0.24
N ASN A 434 -21.14 -15.04 -0.84
CA ASN A 434 -19.96 -14.52 -1.50
C ASN A 434 -20.10 -14.68 -3.02
N ASN A 435 -20.34 -13.57 -3.70
CA ASN A 435 -20.62 -13.51 -5.13
C ASN A 435 -19.45 -13.87 -6.05
N ASP A 436 -18.28 -14.20 -5.51
CA ASP A 436 -17.02 -14.53 -6.20
C ASP A 436 -16.27 -15.53 -5.30
N THR A 437 -16.60 -16.82 -5.46
CA THR A 437 -16.14 -17.89 -4.56
C THR A 437 -14.63 -18.09 -4.60
N ASP A 438 -14.02 -17.94 -5.77
CA ASP A 438 -12.59 -18.19 -5.95
C ASP A 438 -11.71 -16.92 -5.85
N GLY A 439 -12.34 -15.74 -5.92
CA GLY A 439 -11.73 -14.44 -5.68
C GLY A 439 -10.96 -13.90 -6.88
N ASP A 440 -11.31 -14.30 -8.10
CA ASP A 440 -10.64 -13.89 -9.32
C ASP A 440 -11.26 -12.64 -10.00
N GLY A 441 -12.41 -12.21 -9.48
CA GLY A 441 -13.10 -10.98 -9.86
C GLY A 441 -14.26 -11.17 -10.83
N MET A 442 -14.55 -12.39 -11.27
CA MET A 442 -15.78 -12.74 -11.96
C MET A 442 -16.85 -13.19 -10.94
N HIS A 443 -18.13 -13.03 -11.27
CA HIS A 443 -19.19 -13.49 -10.39
C HIS A 443 -19.57 -14.94 -10.68
N ASP A 444 -19.85 -15.73 -9.64
CA ASP A 444 -20.15 -17.16 -9.76
C ASP A 444 -21.34 -17.41 -10.72
N GLY A 445 -22.41 -16.63 -10.59
CA GLY A 445 -23.58 -16.69 -11.47
C GLY A 445 -23.28 -16.38 -12.95
N TRP A 446 -22.33 -15.47 -13.23
CA TRP A 446 -21.90 -15.16 -14.61
C TRP A 446 -21.06 -16.29 -15.20
N GLU A 447 -20.12 -16.81 -14.42
CA GLU A 447 -19.25 -17.91 -14.82
C GLU A 447 -20.07 -19.17 -15.14
N VAL A 448 -20.99 -19.55 -14.25
CA VAL A 448 -21.85 -20.71 -14.46
C VAL A 448 -22.74 -20.52 -15.68
N TYR A 449 -23.25 -19.31 -15.92
CA TYR A 449 -24.05 -19.00 -17.11
C TYR A 449 -23.25 -19.25 -18.41
N TYR A 450 -21.98 -18.83 -18.46
CA TYR A 450 -21.10 -19.06 -19.59
C TYR A 450 -20.35 -20.41 -19.56
N ASN A 451 -20.58 -21.24 -18.54
CA ASN A 451 -19.93 -22.54 -18.36
C ASN A 451 -18.40 -22.43 -18.13
N LEU A 452 -17.98 -21.36 -17.45
CA LEU A 452 -16.69 -21.21 -16.78
C LEU A 452 -16.75 -21.89 -15.40
N ASN A 453 -15.63 -21.92 -14.67
CA ASN A 453 -15.53 -22.67 -13.43
C ASN A 453 -15.32 -21.71 -12.25
N PRO A 454 -16.36 -21.46 -11.42
CA PRO A 454 -16.33 -20.48 -10.31
C PRO A 454 -15.45 -20.89 -9.12
N LEU A 455 -14.60 -21.89 -9.33
CA LEU A 455 -13.68 -22.46 -8.34
C LEU A 455 -12.22 -22.45 -8.85
N ASP A 456 -11.97 -21.97 -10.07
CA ASP A 456 -10.64 -21.95 -10.70
C ASP A 456 -10.19 -20.54 -11.04
N ILE A 457 -9.52 -19.92 -10.06
CA ILE A 457 -8.93 -18.58 -10.08
C ILE A 457 -8.09 -18.17 -11.30
N TYR A 458 -7.77 -19.12 -12.18
CA TYR A 458 -6.95 -18.89 -13.35
C TYR A 458 -7.78 -18.73 -14.62
N ASP A 459 -9.06 -19.07 -14.62
CA ASP A 459 -9.87 -18.96 -15.82
C ASP A 459 -10.21 -17.51 -16.18
N SER A 460 -10.26 -16.57 -15.22
CA SER A 460 -10.23 -15.11 -15.48
C SER A 460 -9.11 -14.66 -16.42
N THR A 461 -7.94 -15.31 -16.35
CA THR A 461 -6.76 -14.95 -17.17
C THR A 461 -6.74 -15.64 -18.54
N VAL A 462 -7.69 -16.53 -18.81
CA VAL A 462 -7.80 -17.21 -20.09
C VAL A 462 -8.55 -16.32 -21.06
N ASP A 463 -7.97 -16.12 -22.24
CA ASP A 463 -8.65 -15.60 -23.41
C ASP A 463 -9.15 -16.80 -24.23
N ASN A 464 -10.47 -17.00 -24.24
CA ASN A 464 -11.11 -18.21 -24.75
C ASN A 464 -11.44 -18.14 -26.25
N ASP A 465 -11.67 -16.95 -26.78
CA ASP A 465 -11.97 -16.68 -28.18
C ASP A 465 -10.82 -16.04 -28.96
N GLU A 466 -9.72 -15.71 -28.28
CA GLU A 466 -8.47 -15.21 -28.85
C GLU A 466 -8.65 -13.89 -29.60
N ASP A 467 -9.41 -12.96 -29.02
CA ASP A 467 -9.79 -11.69 -29.64
C ASP A 467 -8.98 -10.47 -29.16
N GLY A 468 -8.02 -10.68 -28.26
CA GLY A 468 -7.00 -9.69 -27.91
C GLY A 468 -6.27 -9.14 -29.15
N PHE A 469 -5.88 -7.86 -29.09
CA PHE A 469 -5.40 -7.10 -30.24
C PHE A 469 -3.98 -6.56 -30.03
N ASP A 470 -3.01 -7.11 -30.78
CA ASP A 470 -1.60 -6.68 -30.81
C ASP A 470 -1.48 -5.32 -31.51
N ALA A 471 -1.65 -4.24 -30.74
CA ALA A 471 -1.69 -2.87 -31.23
C ALA A 471 -0.31 -2.35 -31.64
N ASN A 472 0.75 -2.90 -31.06
CA ASN A 472 2.12 -2.51 -31.36
C ASN A 472 2.80 -3.40 -32.44
N TYR A 473 2.10 -4.45 -32.91
CA TYR A 473 2.49 -5.38 -33.97
C TYR A 473 3.83 -6.10 -33.73
N ASN A 474 4.21 -6.35 -32.48
CA ASN A 474 5.47 -7.04 -32.18
C ASN A 474 5.33 -8.59 -32.20
N GLY A 475 4.11 -9.10 -32.35
CA GLY A 475 3.79 -10.53 -32.42
C GLY A 475 3.52 -11.19 -31.07
N THR A 476 3.41 -10.42 -29.98
CA THR A 476 2.94 -10.85 -28.66
C THR A 476 1.86 -9.89 -28.16
N LEU A 477 0.91 -10.41 -27.38
CA LEU A 477 -0.08 -9.59 -26.69
C LEU A 477 0.49 -9.17 -25.34
N GLU A 478 0.48 -7.86 -25.10
CA GLU A 478 0.84 -7.27 -23.82
C GLU A 478 -0.37 -7.18 -22.89
N GLU A 479 -0.15 -6.92 -21.60
CA GLU A 479 -1.21 -6.90 -20.58
C GLU A 479 -2.35 -5.91 -20.92
N ASP A 480 -2.05 -4.81 -21.61
CA ASP A 480 -3.02 -3.83 -22.09
C ASP A 480 -3.67 -4.17 -23.44
N GLU A 481 -3.18 -5.19 -24.14
CA GLU A 481 -3.66 -5.68 -25.44
C GLU A 481 -4.47 -6.98 -25.34
N GLU A 482 -4.43 -7.64 -24.17
CA GLU A 482 -5.23 -8.82 -23.86
C GLU A 482 -6.73 -8.49 -23.69
N HIS A 483 -7.60 -9.45 -24.01
CA HIS A 483 -9.02 -9.41 -23.71
C HIS A 483 -9.47 -10.77 -23.15
N ASN A 484 -9.07 -11.05 -21.90
CA ASN A 484 -9.37 -12.31 -21.22
C ASN A 484 -10.78 -12.33 -20.62
N ASN A 485 -11.21 -13.47 -20.06
CA ASN A 485 -12.55 -13.64 -19.48
C ASN A 485 -12.92 -12.60 -18.42
N LEU A 486 -11.95 -12.06 -17.66
CA LEU A 486 -12.21 -10.99 -16.70
C LEU A 486 -12.54 -9.67 -17.39
N LEU A 487 -11.86 -9.34 -18.49
CA LEU A 487 -12.16 -8.16 -19.30
C LEU A 487 -13.50 -8.31 -20.03
N GLU A 488 -13.81 -9.52 -20.49
CA GLU A 488 -15.12 -9.90 -21.03
C GLU A 488 -16.26 -9.66 -20.02
N PHE A 489 -16.08 -10.12 -18.78
CA PHE A 489 -17.03 -9.87 -17.69
C PHE A 489 -17.24 -8.37 -17.44
N GLN A 490 -16.16 -7.58 -17.45
CA GLN A 490 -16.23 -6.13 -17.25
C GLN A 490 -16.88 -5.38 -18.43
N ALA A 491 -16.69 -5.87 -19.65
CA ALA A 491 -17.30 -5.35 -20.86
C ALA A 491 -18.74 -5.83 -21.06
N ASP A 492 -19.18 -6.84 -20.29
CA ASP A 492 -20.41 -7.60 -20.51
C ASP A 492 -20.44 -8.19 -21.94
N THR A 493 -19.29 -8.62 -22.45
CA THR A 493 -19.14 -9.34 -23.72
C THR A 493 -19.23 -10.85 -23.52
N HIS A 494 -19.25 -11.61 -24.62
CA HIS A 494 -19.39 -13.06 -24.56
C HIS A 494 -18.01 -13.74 -24.68
N PRO A 495 -17.56 -14.53 -23.67
CA PRO A 495 -16.18 -15.05 -23.57
C PRO A 495 -15.81 -16.15 -24.58
N TYR A 496 -16.60 -16.35 -25.62
CA TYR A 496 -16.36 -17.36 -26.66
C TYR A 496 -16.73 -16.83 -28.06
N ILE A 497 -17.02 -15.53 -28.17
CA ILE A 497 -17.45 -14.87 -29.39
C ILE A 497 -16.67 -13.57 -29.52
N VAL A 498 -15.65 -13.59 -30.40
CA VAL A 498 -14.77 -12.46 -30.74
C VAL A 498 -15.44 -11.14 -31.15
N ASP A 499 -16.76 -11.09 -31.35
CA ASP A 499 -17.52 -9.96 -31.90
C ASP A 499 -18.97 -10.11 -31.39
N THR A 500 -19.21 -9.59 -30.18
CA THR A 500 -20.45 -9.82 -29.42
C THR A 500 -21.66 -9.18 -30.10
N ASP A 501 -21.51 -7.98 -30.68
CA ASP A 501 -22.62 -7.27 -31.31
C ASP A 501 -22.77 -7.51 -32.83
N ALA A 502 -21.82 -8.24 -33.42
CA ALA A 502 -21.78 -8.68 -34.79
C ALA A 502 -21.69 -7.54 -35.83
N ASP A 503 -20.99 -6.45 -35.50
CA ASP A 503 -20.79 -5.32 -36.41
C ASP A 503 -19.51 -5.41 -37.27
N GLY A 504 -18.66 -6.38 -36.95
CA GLY A 504 -17.43 -6.72 -37.67
C GLY A 504 -16.15 -6.11 -37.11
N MET A 505 -16.19 -5.51 -35.92
CA MET A 505 -15.03 -5.18 -35.08
C MET A 505 -14.92 -6.24 -33.97
N TRP A 506 -13.74 -6.45 -33.40
CA TRP A 506 -13.57 -7.43 -32.31
C TRP A 506 -13.73 -6.76 -30.95
N ASP A 507 -14.27 -7.48 -29.97
CA ASP A 507 -14.57 -6.95 -28.64
C ASP A 507 -13.29 -6.41 -27.99
N GLY A 508 -12.18 -7.17 -28.05
CA GLY A 508 -10.86 -6.75 -27.57
C GLY A 508 -10.31 -5.50 -28.24
N TRP A 509 -10.52 -5.31 -29.55
CA TRP A 509 -10.10 -4.09 -30.26
C TRP A 509 -10.95 -2.88 -29.84
N GLU A 510 -12.26 -3.07 -29.76
CA GLU A 510 -13.17 -2.02 -29.33
C GLU A 510 -12.91 -1.59 -27.89
N TRP A 511 -12.66 -2.57 -27.01
CA TRP A 511 -12.29 -2.33 -25.62
C TRP A 511 -11.00 -1.52 -25.50
N LEU A 512 -9.95 -1.91 -26.21
CA LEU A 512 -8.66 -1.22 -26.22
C LEU A 512 -8.81 0.27 -26.60
N TYR A 513 -9.62 0.57 -27.61
CA TYR A 513 -9.81 1.94 -28.11
C TYR A 513 -10.99 2.69 -27.48
N GLY A 514 -11.71 2.07 -26.54
CA GLY A 514 -12.82 2.68 -25.80
C GLY A 514 -14.11 2.86 -26.60
N LEU A 515 -14.32 2.01 -27.61
CA LEU A 515 -15.59 1.82 -28.30
C LEU A 515 -16.51 0.91 -27.48
N ASN A 516 -17.74 0.67 -27.93
CA ASN A 516 -18.71 -0.11 -27.18
C ASN A 516 -19.00 -1.44 -27.89
N PRO A 517 -18.39 -2.55 -27.44
CA PRO A 517 -18.56 -3.90 -28.01
C PRO A 517 -20.01 -4.43 -28.05
N LEU A 518 -20.95 -3.71 -27.43
CA LEU A 518 -22.36 -4.07 -27.34
C LEU A 518 -23.26 -3.20 -28.24
N ASN A 519 -22.70 -2.23 -28.97
CA ASN A 519 -23.44 -1.25 -29.74
C ASN A 519 -23.02 -1.24 -31.23
N PRO A 520 -23.74 -1.98 -32.09
CA PRO A 520 -23.30 -2.24 -33.48
C PRO A 520 -23.43 -1.03 -34.42
N LEU A 521 -23.78 0.13 -33.86
CA LEU A 521 -23.93 1.39 -34.57
C LEU A 521 -22.66 2.22 -34.55
N ASP A 522 -21.75 2.02 -33.59
CA ASP A 522 -20.52 2.79 -33.51
C ASP A 522 -19.48 2.38 -34.54
N ALA A 523 -19.51 1.17 -35.11
CA ALA A 523 -18.77 0.83 -36.33
C ALA A 523 -18.94 1.82 -37.50
N ASN A 524 -20.03 2.62 -37.51
CA ASN A 524 -20.30 3.63 -38.55
C ASN A 524 -20.10 5.07 -38.07
N PHE A 525 -19.59 5.28 -36.87
CA PHE A 525 -19.15 6.59 -36.40
C PHE A 525 -17.71 6.85 -36.85
N ASP A 526 -17.43 8.13 -37.02
CA ASP A 526 -16.14 8.73 -37.32
C ASP A 526 -15.79 9.47 -36.02
N THR A 527 -15.03 8.81 -35.15
CA THR A 527 -14.91 9.16 -33.74
C THR A 527 -13.99 10.37 -33.55
N ASP A 528 -12.94 10.48 -34.35
CA ASP A 528 -11.96 11.57 -34.32
C ASP A 528 -12.18 12.67 -35.39
N ASN A 529 -13.09 12.46 -36.34
CA ASN A 529 -13.49 13.39 -37.41
C ASN A 529 -12.44 13.59 -38.50
N ASP A 530 -11.67 12.55 -38.80
CA ASP A 530 -10.67 12.55 -39.87
C ASP A 530 -11.28 12.17 -41.25
N GLY A 531 -12.47 11.57 -41.24
CA GLY A 531 -13.24 11.14 -42.40
C GLY A 531 -13.27 9.63 -42.64
N VAL A 532 -12.63 8.83 -41.79
CA VAL A 532 -12.70 7.36 -41.72
C VAL A 532 -13.73 6.99 -40.64
N ILE A 533 -14.33 5.81 -40.74
CA ILE A 533 -15.27 5.30 -39.71
C ILE A 533 -14.59 4.17 -38.96
N ASN A 534 -14.96 3.93 -37.71
CA ASN A 534 -14.32 2.93 -36.84
C ASN A 534 -14.10 1.56 -37.52
N ARG A 535 -15.09 1.03 -38.26
CA ARG A 535 -14.92 -0.26 -38.96
C ARG A 535 -13.94 -0.21 -40.14
N LEU A 536 -13.79 0.95 -40.79
CA LEU A 536 -12.74 1.14 -41.79
C LEU A 536 -11.38 1.29 -41.10
N GLU A 537 -11.30 1.92 -39.94
CA GLU A 537 -10.05 2.03 -39.17
C GLU A 537 -9.62 0.68 -38.61
N TYR A 538 -10.55 -0.19 -38.20
CA TYR A 538 -10.26 -1.59 -37.88
C TYR A 538 -9.68 -2.36 -39.08
N ASN A 539 -10.01 -1.97 -40.32
CA ASN A 539 -9.51 -2.61 -41.52
C ASN A 539 -9.50 -1.68 -42.76
N ASN A 540 -8.42 -0.92 -42.91
CA ASN A 540 -8.18 0.07 -43.95
C ASN A 540 -8.18 -0.54 -45.35
N THR A 541 -7.91 -1.85 -45.49
CA THR A 541 -8.01 -2.55 -46.79
C THR A 541 -9.43 -2.45 -47.39
N ALA A 542 -10.45 -2.22 -46.58
CA ALA A 542 -11.82 -2.00 -47.03
C ALA A 542 -12.08 -0.59 -47.60
N ALA A 543 -11.21 0.39 -47.33
CA ALA A 543 -11.39 1.80 -47.71
C ALA A 543 -11.09 2.07 -49.20
N GLY A 544 -10.16 1.34 -49.82
CA GLY A 544 -9.81 1.54 -51.23
C GLY A 544 -8.39 1.10 -51.59
N PRO A 545 -7.90 1.44 -52.80
CA PRO A 545 -6.52 1.19 -53.20
C PRO A 545 -5.59 2.33 -52.73
N TYR A 546 -5.01 2.19 -51.55
CA TYR A 546 -3.86 2.96 -51.08
C TYR A 546 -2.58 2.10 -51.21
N MET A 547 -1.41 2.70 -51.02
CA MET A 547 -0.14 1.97 -50.93
C MET A 547 0.05 1.54 -49.48
N GLU A 548 0.15 0.25 -49.23
CA GLU A 548 0.42 -0.31 -47.89
C GLU A 548 1.86 -0.84 -47.89
N VAL A 549 2.64 -0.50 -46.86
CA VAL A 549 4.09 -0.71 -46.81
C VAL A 549 4.63 -1.40 -45.56
N ASP A 550 3.89 -1.46 -44.46
CA ASP A 550 4.32 -2.00 -43.16
C ASP A 550 3.59 -3.30 -42.71
N ASN A 551 2.57 -3.71 -43.45
CA ASN A 551 1.58 -4.77 -43.21
C ASN A 551 0.61 -4.50 -42.05
N ILE A 552 0.52 -3.26 -41.61
CA ILE A 552 -0.47 -2.77 -40.67
C ILE A 552 -1.64 -2.26 -41.49
N THR A 553 -2.83 -2.75 -41.17
CA THR A 553 -4.04 -2.41 -41.96
C THR A 553 -5.13 -1.81 -41.09
N SER A 554 -4.77 -1.32 -39.91
CA SER A 554 -5.71 -0.67 -39.01
C SER A 554 -5.10 0.58 -38.42
N SER A 555 -5.90 1.65 -38.40
CA SER A 555 -5.56 2.93 -37.78
C SER A 555 -6.31 3.11 -36.45
N HIS A 556 -5.95 4.16 -35.71
CA HIS A 556 -6.49 4.42 -34.38
C HIS A 556 -7.80 5.22 -34.45
N PRO A 557 -8.94 4.68 -34.00
CA PRO A 557 -10.25 5.33 -34.16
C PRO A 557 -10.45 6.62 -33.36
N ASN A 558 -9.54 6.92 -32.45
CA ASN A 558 -9.59 8.11 -31.61
C ASN A 558 -8.42 9.08 -31.91
N ASN A 559 -7.64 8.83 -32.96
CA ASN A 559 -6.50 9.63 -33.36
C ASN A 559 -6.49 9.86 -34.88
N ASN A 560 -6.74 11.10 -35.26
CA ASN A 560 -7.01 11.50 -36.63
C ASN A 560 -5.77 11.56 -37.56
N ASP A 561 -4.61 11.11 -37.08
CA ASP A 561 -3.28 11.14 -37.72
C ASP A 561 -2.44 10.06 -37.00
N THR A 562 -2.61 8.81 -37.44
CA THR A 562 -2.16 7.60 -36.73
C THR A 562 -0.64 7.50 -36.66
N ASP A 563 0.07 7.83 -37.74
CA ASP A 563 1.54 7.80 -37.79
C ASP A 563 2.21 9.14 -37.40
N GLY A 564 1.44 10.21 -37.27
CA GLY A 564 1.88 11.50 -36.76
C GLY A 564 2.70 12.33 -37.76
N ASP A 565 2.55 12.09 -39.06
CA ASP A 565 3.32 12.75 -40.11
C ASP A 565 2.74 14.12 -40.54
N GLY A 566 1.50 14.41 -40.11
CA GLY A 566 0.77 15.64 -40.36
C GLY A 566 -0.28 15.56 -41.47
N LEU A 567 -0.50 14.40 -42.08
CA LEU A 567 -1.69 14.05 -42.85
C LEU A 567 -2.71 13.36 -41.94
N LEU A 568 -3.99 13.52 -42.26
CA LEU A 568 -5.03 12.77 -41.56
C LEU A 568 -5.22 11.41 -42.24
N ASP A 569 -5.53 10.34 -41.50
CA ASP A 569 -5.69 8.99 -42.07
C ASP A 569 -6.71 9.00 -43.23
N GLY A 570 -7.81 9.73 -43.06
CA GLY A 570 -8.82 9.94 -44.11
C GLY A 570 -8.29 10.72 -45.33
N GLN A 571 -7.33 11.63 -45.17
CA GLN A 571 -6.66 12.27 -46.31
C GLN A 571 -5.74 11.30 -47.05
N GLU A 572 -5.05 10.45 -46.33
CA GLU A 572 -4.15 9.45 -46.88
C GLU A 572 -4.93 8.41 -47.67
N LEU A 573 -5.92 7.77 -47.04
CA LEU A 573 -6.73 6.74 -47.68
C LEU A 573 -7.52 7.24 -48.90
N PHE A 574 -8.00 8.50 -48.89
CA PHE A 574 -8.93 8.99 -49.91
C PHE A 574 -8.38 10.04 -50.88
N ASN A 575 -7.29 10.74 -50.55
CA ASN A 575 -6.72 11.81 -51.39
C ASN A 575 -5.30 11.52 -51.90
N TYR A 576 -4.38 11.13 -51.01
CA TYR A 576 -2.95 10.98 -51.33
C TYR A 576 -2.54 9.54 -51.64
N LEU A 577 -3.34 8.57 -51.18
CA LEU A 577 -3.14 7.12 -51.36
C LEU A 577 -1.85 6.60 -50.71
N THR A 578 -1.43 7.26 -49.62
CA THR A 578 -0.35 6.89 -48.70
C THR A 578 -0.86 5.93 -47.62
N ASP A 579 0.06 5.37 -46.83
CA ASP A 579 -0.23 4.41 -45.77
C ASP A 579 -0.42 5.10 -44.41
N PRO A 580 -1.62 5.17 -43.83
CA PRO A 580 -1.88 5.94 -42.61
C PRO A 580 -1.20 5.42 -41.34
N THR A 581 -0.48 4.30 -41.43
CA THR A 581 0.30 3.75 -40.32
C THR A 581 1.81 3.88 -40.53
N SER A 582 2.24 4.44 -41.67
CA SER A 582 3.64 4.61 -42.01
C SER A 582 3.92 6.01 -42.54
N ASN A 583 4.59 6.79 -41.71
CA ASN A 583 4.88 8.19 -41.96
C ASN A 583 5.69 8.53 -43.22
N ASP A 584 6.29 7.54 -43.88
CA ASP A 584 7.08 7.65 -45.12
C ASP A 584 6.70 6.46 -46.03
N THR A 585 5.70 6.66 -46.89
CA THR A 585 5.11 5.58 -47.69
C THR A 585 6.07 5.07 -48.77
N ASP A 586 6.91 5.92 -49.36
CA ASP A 586 7.81 5.49 -50.45
C ASP A 586 9.23 5.12 -50.01
N GLY A 587 9.55 5.38 -48.74
CA GLY A 587 10.75 4.93 -48.04
C GLY A 587 12.00 5.73 -48.40
N ASP A 588 11.85 7.01 -48.75
CA ASP A 588 12.97 7.88 -49.12
C ASP A 588 13.56 8.72 -47.98
N GLY A 589 12.91 8.68 -46.82
CA GLY A 589 13.32 9.35 -45.59
C GLY A 589 12.64 10.69 -45.33
N MET A 590 11.72 11.13 -46.19
CA MET A 590 10.86 12.29 -45.97
C MET A 590 9.44 11.83 -45.57
N PRO A 591 8.77 12.49 -44.61
CA PRO A 591 7.41 12.12 -44.27
C PRO A 591 6.38 12.60 -45.31
N ASP A 592 5.33 11.82 -45.54
CA ASP A 592 4.35 12.08 -46.61
C ASP A 592 3.69 13.46 -46.42
N GLY A 593 3.34 13.81 -45.18
CA GLY A 593 2.79 15.12 -44.82
C GLY A 593 3.74 16.29 -45.04
N TRP A 594 5.04 16.07 -44.91
CA TRP A 594 6.04 17.09 -45.23
C TRP A 594 6.14 17.30 -46.74
N GLU A 595 6.16 16.22 -47.51
CA GLU A 595 6.20 16.26 -48.97
C GLU A 595 4.97 16.94 -49.56
N VAL A 596 3.77 16.55 -49.10
CA VAL A 596 2.51 17.17 -49.52
C VAL A 596 2.48 18.66 -49.22
N LYS A 597 3.03 19.09 -48.08
CA LYS A 597 3.11 20.51 -47.70
C LYS A 597 3.97 21.31 -48.67
N TYR A 598 5.06 20.75 -49.18
CA TYR A 598 5.97 21.41 -50.14
C TYR A 598 5.67 21.07 -51.61
N GLY A 599 4.68 20.22 -51.88
CA GLY A 599 4.24 19.87 -53.23
C GLY A 599 5.12 18.82 -53.93
N LEU A 600 5.88 18.06 -53.14
CA LEU A 600 6.55 16.83 -53.54
C LEU A 600 5.53 15.68 -53.60
N ASN A 601 5.98 14.50 -54.05
CA ASN A 601 5.08 13.36 -54.28
C ASN A 601 5.43 12.20 -53.34
N PRO A 602 4.61 11.91 -52.32
CA PRO A 602 4.87 10.90 -51.27
C PRO A 602 4.80 9.44 -51.74
N LEU A 603 4.84 9.23 -53.05
CA LEU A 603 4.79 7.92 -53.71
C LEU A 603 5.92 7.78 -54.74
N ASP A 604 6.89 8.70 -54.78
CA ASP A 604 8.02 8.75 -55.70
C ASP A 604 9.34 9.15 -55.03
N SER A 605 9.93 8.18 -54.33
CA SER A 605 11.28 8.21 -53.69
C SER A 605 12.45 8.79 -54.50
N ALA A 606 12.27 9.05 -55.79
CA ALA A 606 13.28 9.73 -56.60
C ALA A 606 13.32 11.24 -56.35
N ASP A 607 12.28 11.85 -55.78
CA ASP A 607 12.22 13.30 -55.58
C ASP A 607 13.01 13.77 -54.34
N ALA A 608 13.27 12.93 -53.33
CA ALA A 608 14.24 13.17 -52.25
C ALA A 608 15.63 13.60 -52.74
N LEU A 609 16.06 13.10 -53.90
CA LEU A 609 17.38 13.35 -54.48
C LEU A 609 17.42 14.57 -55.42
N LEU A 610 16.30 15.26 -55.61
CA LEU A 610 16.24 16.46 -56.43
C LEU A 610 16.61 17.69 -55.63
N ASP A 611 17.29 18.62 -56.28
CA ASP A 611 17.52 19.99 -55.85
C ASP A 611 16.63 20.88 -56.75
N ILE A 612 15.47 21.29 -56.23
CA ILE A 612 14.44 21.95 -57.04
C ILE A 612 14.61 23.47 -57.09
N ASP A 613 15.27 24.08 -56.10
CA ASP A 613 15.58 25.51 -56.02
C ASP A 613 17.01 25.88 -56.45
N ASN A 614 17.89 24.91 -56.66
CA ASN A 614 19.25 25.00 -57.19
C ASN A 614 20.22 25.80 -56.31
N ASP A 615 20.25 25.49 -55.02
CA ASP A 615 21.07 26.18 -54.01
C ASP A 615 22.29 25.39 -53.53
N SER A 616 22.55 24.24 -54.17
CA SER A 616 23.77 23.43 -53.97
C SER A 616 25.07 24.26 -54.05
N PHE A 617 26.04 23.90 -53.20
CA PHE A 617 27.33 24.59 -53.09
C PHE A 617 28.50 23.75 -53.65
N ASP A 618 29.31 24.37 -54.51
CA ASP A 618 30.52 23.79 -55.13
C ASP A 618 31.70 23.87 -54.14
N SER A 619 31.84 22.84 -53.31
CA SER A 619 32.77 22.83 -52.16
C SER A 619 34.25 22.75 -52.53
N ASP A 620 34.57 22.31 -53.75
CA ASP A 620 35.95 22.26 -54.25
C ASP A 620 36.22 23.30 -55.35
N TRP A 621 35.25 24.18 -55.61
CA TRP A 621 35.31 25.28 -56.59
C TRP A 621 35.75 24.85 -58.01
N ASN A 622 35.49 23.60 -58.40
CA ASN A 622 35.91 23.09 -59.72
C ASN A 622 34.95 23.50 -60.87
N GLY A 623 33.83 24.15 -60.53
CA GLY A 623 32.78 24.61 -61.44
C GLY A 623 31.75 23.53 -61.80
N ASN A 624 31.71 22.40 -61.09
CA ASN A 624 30.73 21.32 -61.31
C ASN A 624 30.23 20.74 -59.99
N ILE A 625 28.94 20.94 -59.70
CA ILE A 625 28.25 20.26 -58.60
C ILE A 625 28.23 18.75 -58.85
N THR A 626 28.90 18.00 -57.99
CA THR A 626 28.88 16.54 -57.94
C THR A 626 27.71 16.03 -57.10
N ASP A 627 27.38 14.74 -57.21
CA ASP A 627 26.33 14.12 -56.38
C ASP A 627 26.59 14.28 -54.85
N ALA A 628 27.83 14.56 -54.43
CA ALA A 628 28.18 14.79 -53.03
C ALA A 628 27.93 16.24 -52.56
N GLU A 629 27.71 17.16 -53.50
CA GLU A 629 27.50 18.60 -53.28
C GLU A 629 26.06 19.01 -53.49
N ILE A 630 25.21 18.08 -53.95
CA ILE A 630 23.79 18.33 -54.12
C ILE A 630 23.15 18.51 -52.75
N TYR A 631 22.55 19.68 -52.55
CA TYR A 631 21.68 19.96 -51.43
C TYR A 631 20.24 19.60 -51.82
N SER A 632 19.88 18.34 -51.60
CA SER A 632 18.62 17.76 -52.08
C SER A 632 17.46 18.00 -51.11
N ASN A 633 16.23 17.73 -51.57
CA ASN A 633 15.01 17.81 -50.74
C ASN A 633 15.11 17.01 -49.42
N LEU A 634 15.83 15.89 -49.39
CA LEU A 634 16.09 15.14 -48.17
C LEU A 634 17.02 15.88 -47.20
N TYR A 635 18.05 16.57 -47.71
CA TYR A 635 18.91 17.42 -46.88
C TYR A 635 18.14 18.63 -46.35
N GLU A 636 17.26 19.19 -47.17
CA GLU A 636 16.32 20.24 -46.77
C GLU A 636 15.45 19.78 -45.59
N TYR A 637 14.86 18.58 -45.67
CA TYR A 637 14.08 18.00 -44.58
C TYR A 637 14.91 17.85 -43.29
N TRP A 638 16.14 17.33 -43.38
CA TRP A 638 17.00 17.13 -42.22
C TRP A 638 17.47 18.43 -41.55
N ASN A 639 17.64 19.50 -42.31
CA ASN A 639 18.03 20.81 -41.80
C ASN A 639 16.84 21.74 -41.51
N GLY A 640 15.62 21.33 -41.87
CA GLY A 640 14.38 22.07 -41.62
C GLY A 640 14.18 23.28 -42.53
N THR A 641 14.90 23.34 -43.64
CA THR A 641 14.83 24.39 -44.67
C THR A 641 13.66 24.13 -45.62
N ASN A 642 13.38 25.08 -46.51
CA ASN A 642 12.27 25.00 -47.46
C ASN A 642 12.76 24.57 -48.83
N PRO A 643 12.44 23.35 -49.31
CA PRO A 643 13.01 22.80 -50.54
C PRO A 643 12.64 23.58 -51.80
N THR A 644 11.71 24.52 -51.70
CA THR A 644 11.30 25.36 -52.83
C THR A 644 11.90 26.78 -52.79
N ASN A 645 12.83 27.03 -51.86
CA ASN A 645 13.42 28.32 -51.58
C ASN A 645 14.78 28.19 -50.87
N GLY A 646 15.86 28.06 -51.64
CA GLY A 646 17.22 27.85 -51.13
C GLY A 646 17.93 29.08 -50.55
N ASP A 647 17.18 29.92 -49.85
CA ASP A 647 17.63 30.96 -48.92
C ASP A 647 16.44 31.13 -47.96
N THR A 648 16.30 30.17 -47.05
CA THR A 648 15.09 29.97 -46.25
C THR A 648 14.80 31.14 -45.33
N ASP A 649 15.83 31.78 -44.77
CA ASP A 649 15.68 32.92 -43.88
C ASP A 649 15.79 34.29 -44.57
N GLY A 650 16.22 34.34 -45.83
CA GLY A 650 16.22 35.51 -46.69
C GLY A 650 17.36 36.49 -46.41
N ASP A 651 18.50 36.03 -45.90
CA ASP A 651 19.65 36.87 -45.56
C ASP A 651 20.67 37.02 -46.70
N GLY A 652 20.52 36.22 -47.75
CA GLY A 652 21.30 36.27 -48.98
C GLY A 652 22.47 35.31 -49.04
N MET A 653 22.60 34.40 -48.08
CA MET A 653 23.39 33.17 -48.15
C MET A 653 22.46 31.99 -48.53
N PRO A 654 22.88 31.06 -49.42
CA PRO A 654 22.07 29.89 -49.74
C PRO A 654 22.11 28.81 -48.65
N ASP A 655 21.00 28.10 -48.46
CA ASP A 655 20.88 27.08 -47.39
C ASP A 655 21.97 26.00 -47.51
N GLY A 656 22.22 25.52 -48.74
CA GLY A 656 23.27 24.54 -49.03
C GLY A 656 24.70 25.02 -48.70
N TRP A 657 24.99 26.31 -48.83
CA TRP A 657 26.28 26.89 -48.43
C TRP A 657 26.39 26.99 -46.91
N GLU A 658 25.34 27.47 -46.25
CA GLU A 658 25.33 27.62 -44.80
C GLU A 658 25.50 26.30 -44.08
N VAL A 659 24.80 25.24 -44.52
CA VAL A 659 24.93 23.91 -43.93
C VAL A 659 26.32 23.33 -44.15
N HIS A 660 26.95 23.57 -45.30
CA HIS A 660 28.31 23.11 -45.57
C HIS A 660 29.32 23.67 -44.54
N TRP A 661 29.20 24.96 -44.21
CA TRP A 661 30.07 25.64 -43.25
C TRP A 661 29.60 25.58 -41.80
N GLY A 662 28.42 25.01 -41.54
CA GLY A 662 27.85 24.84 -40.20
C GLY A 662 27.18 26.10 -39.64
N PHE A 663 26.72 26.99 -40.52
CA PHE A 663 25.90 28.17 -40.23
C PHE A 663 24.41 27.81 -40.09
N GLN A 664 23.56 28.80 -39.85
CA GLN A 664 22.17 28.65 -39.43
C GLN A 664 21.21 29.11 -40.53
N PRO A 665 20.81 28.24 -41.48
CA PRO A 665 19.95 28.60 -42.63
C PRO A 665 18.50 29.00 -42.27
N LEU A 666 18.19 29.05 -40.98
CA LEU A 666 16.89 29.47 -40.44
C LEU A 666 17.00 30.77 -39.62
N ASN A 667 18.19 31.38 -39.56
CA ASN A 667 18.49 32.54 -38.72
C ASN A 667 19.47 33.54 -39.34
N SER A 668 18.88 34.47 -40.09
CA SER A 668 19.48 35.63 -40.78
C SER A 668 20.50 36.54 -40.05
N SER A 669 20.82 36.28 -38.78
CA SER A 669 21.77 37.08 -38.02
C SER A 669 23.22 36.70 -38.28
N ASP A 670 23.49 35.44 -38.62
CA ASP A 670 24.82 34.89 -38.79
C ASP A 670 25.50 35.31 -40.09
N SER A 671 24.77 35.77 -41.12
CA SER A 671 25.37 36.51 -42.25
C SER A 671 26.23 37.70 -41.83
N SER A 672 25.96 38.27 -40.64
CA SER A 672 26.71 39.41 -40.10
C SER A 672 27.80 39.04 -39.08
N ASP A 673 27.99 37.75 -38.80
CA ASP A 673 29.04 37.25 -37.94
C ASP A 673 30.37 37.11 -38.71
N ASP A 674 31.48 37.13 -37.96
CA ASP A 674 32.87 37.02 -38.42
C ASP A 674 33.55 35.97 -37.50
N PRO A 675 33.42 34.67 -37.83
CA PRO A 675 33.82 33.57 -36.95
C PRO A 675 35.34 33.47 -36.75
N ASP A 676 36.12 33.71 -37.79
CA ASP A 676 37.57 33.60 -37.74
C ASP A 676 38.25 34.90 -37.24
N ASN A 677 37.57 36.04 -37.25
CA ASN A 677 38.03 37.36 -36.82
C ASN A 677 39.14 37.92 -37.71
N ASP A 678 38.97 37.79 -39.02
CA ASP A 678 39.81 38.38 -40.07
C ASP A 678 39.28 39.77 -40.53
N SER A 679 38.07 40.14 -40.09
CA SER A 679 37.30 41.37 -40.43
C SER A 679 36.40 41.27 -41.66
N LEU A 680 36.22 40.09 -42.24
CA LEU A 680 35.27 39.77 -43.29
C LEU A 680 34.08 39.00 -42.67
N ILE A 681 32.85 39.37 -43.02
CA ILE A 681 31.65 38.71 -42.47
C ILE A 681 31.21 37.57 -43.40
N ASN A 682 30.50 36.58 -42.87
CA ASN A 682 30.02 35.41 -43.62
C ASN A 682 29.33 35.75 -44.96
N LEU A 683 28.53 36.81 -45.01
CA LEU A 683 27.87 37.24 -46.26
C LEU A 683 28.85 37.66 -47.37
N TYR A 684 30.00 38.21 -46.98
CA TYR A 684 31.05 38.65 -47.89
C TYR A 684 32.07 37.54 -48.14
N GLU A 685 32.27 36.63 -47.19
CA GLU A 685 32.96 35.35 -47.42
C GLU A 685 32.29 34.53 -48.52
N PHE A 686 30.95 34.44 -48.49
CA PHE A 686 30.20 33.76 -49.55
C PHE A 686 30.35 34.42 -50.93
N ASP A 687 30.42 35.76 -50.96
CA ASP A 687 30.44 36.54 -52.20
C ASP A 687 31.16 37.88 -51.98
N ASN A 688 32.49 37.86 -52.13
CA ASN A 688 33.37 39.02 -51.91
C ASN A 688 33.07 40.19 -52.85
N SER A 689 32.39 39.95 -53.98
CA SER A 689 31.93 41.00 -54.90
C SER A 689 30.93 41.97 -54.26
N ARG A 690 30.33 41.58 -53.13
CA ARG A 690 29.43 42.42 -52.33
C ARG A 690 30.17 43.49 -51.52
N VAL A 691 31.50 43.39 -51.37
CA VAL A 691 32.34 44.38 -50.71
C VAL A 691 32.49 45.63 -51.59
N GLU A 692 32.19 46.81 -51.04
CA GLU A 692 32.23 48.07 -51.80
C GLU A 692 33.68 48.43 -52.21
N GLY A 693 34.01 48.26 -53.49
CA GLY A 693 35.30 48.67 -54.07
C GLY A 693 36.26 47.53 -54.46
N PHE A 694 35.87 46.26 -54.22
CA PHE A 694 36.66 45.08 -54.58
C PHE A 694 36.92 44.97 -56.11
N ASP A 695 35.87 45.12 -56.93
CA ASP A 695 35.91 44.99 -58.41
C ASP A 695 36.58 46.17 -59.16
N ASP A 696 37.18 47.15 -58.46
CA ASP A 696 37.82 48.29 -59.14
C ASP A 696 39.28 48.02 -59.56
N ASN A 697 39.99 47.03 -58.97
CA ASN A 697 41.41 46.75 -59.28
C ASN A 697 41.89 45.27 -59.19
N VAL A 698 41.10 44.32 -58.67
CA VAL A 698 41.52 42.91 -58.51
C VAL A 698 41.34 42.13 -59.81
N TYR A 699 42.36 41.38 -60.23
CA TYR A 699 42.29 40.45 -61.36
C TYR A 699 42.20 39.01 -60.80
N SER A 700 40.99 38.51 -60.54
CA SER A 700 40.81 37.08 -60.20
C SER A 700 41.19 36.20 -61.39
N ALA A 701 42.20 35.36 -61.22
CA ALA A 701 42.69 34.44 -62.25
C ALA A 701 41.83 33.15 -62.34
N ASP A 702 41.07 32.82 -61.29
CA ASP A 702 40.36 31.57 -61.10
C ASP A 702 38.81 31.69 -61.13
N ASN A 703 38.24 32.91 -61.15
CA ASN A 703 36.79 33.20 -61.09
C ASN A 703 36.11 32.70 -59.79
N ILE A 704 36.84 32.50 -58.71
CA ILE A 704 36.26 32.19 -57.41
C ILE A 704 35.87 33.51 -56.75
N THR A 705 34.61 33.64 -56.34
CA THR A 705 34.11 34.82 -55.63
C THR A 705 33.77 34.39 -54.21
N GLY A 706 34.76 34.35 -53.33
CA GLY A 706 34.58 34.01 -51.92
C GLY A 706 35.83 33.44 -51.26
N SER A 707 35.77 33.33 -49.95
CA SER A 707 36.82 32.83 -49.04
C SER A 707 36.25 31.75 -48.11
N ASN A 708 37.12 31.12 -47.33
CA ASN A 708 36.73 30.17 -46.30
C ASN A 708 36.36 30.91 -45.00
N PRO A 709 35.08 30.93 -44.60
CA PRO A 709 34.60 31.76 -43.48
C PRO A 709 35.08 31.33 -42.08
N LEU A 710 35.89 30.28 -42.01
CA LEU A 710 36.47 29.73 -40.79
C LEU A 710 38.01 29.83 -40.77
N LEU A 711 38.64 30.30 -41.86
CA LEU A 711 40.07 30.47 -41.97
C LEU A 711 40.38 31.91 -42.29
N LYS A 712 41.16 32.54 -41.40
CA LYS A 712 41.54 33.95 -41.56
C LYS A 712 42.33 34.27 -42.83
N ASP A 713 42.89 33.27 -43.48
CA ASP A 713 43.88 33.32 -44.56
C ASP A 713 43.61 32.05 -45.38
N THR A 714 42.80 32.21 -46.42
CA THR A 714 42.20 31.13 -47.20
C THR A 714 43.21 30.47 -48.14
N ASP A 715 44.08 31.26 -48.77
CA ASP A 715 45.06 30.79 -49.73
C ASP A 715 46.47 30.56 -49.14
N ALA A 716 46.65 30.90 -47.86
CA ALA A 716 47.85 30.70 -47.05
C ALA A 716 49.07 31.48 -47.55
N ASP A 717 48.85 32.68 -48.10
CA ASP A 717 49.88 33.56 -48.63
C ASP A 717 50.51 34.49 -47.57
N LEU A 718 49.95 34.48 -46.35
CA LEU A 718 50.29 35.30 -45.15
C LEU A 718 49.51 36.62 -45.00
N ILE A 719 48.56 36.92 -45.87
CA ILE A 719 47.60 38.02 -45.76
C ILE A 719 46.27 37.45 -45.24
N GLN A 720 45.45 38.27 -44.56
CA GLN A 720 44.15 37.82 -44.07
C GLN A 720 43.04 38.21 -45.05
N ASP A 721 42.05 37.35 -45.30
CA ASP A 721 41.03 37.55 -46.34
C ASP A 721 40.32 38.92 -46.25
N GLY A 722 40.01 39.36 -45.03
CA GLY A 722 39.44 40.68 -44.75
C GLY A 722 40.35 41.89 -45.06
N GLU A 723 41.67 41.75 -44.98
CA GLU A 723 42.64 42.74 -45.48
C GLU A 723 42.66 42.75 -47.02
N GLU A 724 42.66 41.57 -47.64
CA GLU A 724 42.74 41.43 -49.09
C GLU A 724 41.51 42.02 -49.78
N CYS A 725 40.33 41.92 -49.17
CA CYS A 725 39.10 42.50 -49.69
C CYS A 725 38.98 44.02 -49.46
N VAL A 726 39.79 44.63 -48.58
CA VAL A 726 39.65 46.04 -48.16
C VAL A 726 41.00 46.74 -48.05
N LEU A 727 41.21 47.81 -48.83
CA LEU A 727 42.42 48.66 -48.79
C LEU A 727 43.00 48.88 -47.36
N GLY A 728 44.09 48.17 -47.07
CA GLY A 728 44.80 48.13 -45.78
C GLY A 728 45.83 49.25 -45.54
N GLU A 729 46.76 49.03 -44.60
CA GLU A 729 47.90 49.94 -44.34
C GLU A 729 49.00 49.83 -45.41
N ASP A 730 49.07 48.70 -46.08
CA ASP A 730 49.96 48.33 -47.19
C ASP A 730 49.55 48.97 -48.53
N GLY A 731 48.26 49.17 -48.75
CA GLY A 731 47.68 49.86 -49.91
C GLY A 731 47.33 48.95 -51.09
N TYR A 732 47.37 47.62 -50.90
CA TYR A 732 47.00 46.62 -51.90
C TYR A 732 45.62 46.01 -51.56
N VAL A 733 45.04 45.34 -52.56
CA VAL A 733 43.79 44.57 -52.49
C VAL A 733 44.05 43.37 -53.40
N THR A 734 44.31 42.22 -52.81
CA THR A 734 44.59 40.93 -53.46
C THR A 734 43.33 40.07 -53.43
N ASP A 735 43.39 38.84 -53.94
CA ASP A 735 42.23 37.94 -54.02
C ASP A 735 42.39 36.83 -52.98
N PRO A 736 41.53 36.73 -51.95
CA PRO A 736 41.71 35.79 -50.83
C PRO A 736 41.82 34.31 -51.18
N SER A 737 41.46 33.93 -52.39
CA SER A 737 41.58 32.55 -52.87
C SER A 737 42.79 32.30 -53.77
N ASN A 738 43.60 33.32 -54.05
CA ASN A 738 44.70 33.26 -54.99
C ASN A 738 46.00 33.83 -54.39
N PRO A 739 46.94 32.95 -53.98
CA PRO A 739 48.09 33.36 -53.17
C PRO A 739 49.19 34.08 -53.95
N ASP A 740 49.07 34.20 -55.27
CA ASP A 740 50.07 34.76 -56.19
C ASP A 740 49.34 35.56 -57.28
N SER A 741 49.19 36.86 -57.04
CA SER A 741 48.38 37.79 -57.83
C SER A 741 48.95 38.04 -59.23
N ASP A 742 50.26 37.94 -59.43
CA ASP A 742 50.89 38.20 -60.74
C ASP A 742 51.47 36.96 -61.45
N GLY A 743 51.53 35.83 -60.76
CA GLY A 743 51.89 34.52 -61.28
C GLY A 743 53.38 34.29 -61.44
N ASP A 744 54.24 34.99 -60.69
CA ASP A 744 55.69 34.83 -60.75
C ASP A 744 56.25 33.70 -59.85
N GLY A 745 55.41 33.15 -58.99
CA GLY A 745 55.70 32.02 -58.11
C GLY A 745 56.09 32.41 -56.68
N MET A 746 56.12 33.70 -56.35
CA MET A 746 56.22 34.19 -54.98
C MET A 746 54.82 34.54 -54.45
N PRO A 747 54.49 34.21 -53.18
CA PRO A 747 53.20 34.59 -52.61
C PRO A 747 53.09 36.08 -52.26
N ASP A 748 51.91 36.67 -52.43
CA ASP A 748 51.69 38.13 -52.23
C ASP A 748 52.12 38.56 -50.82
N GLY A 749 51.76 37.80 -49.79
CA GLY A 749 52.18 38.08 -48.41
C GLY A 749 53.69 37.90 -48.15
N TRP A 750 54.39 37.01 -48.89
CA TRP A 750 55.86 36.92 -48.82
C TRP A 750 56.53 38.14 -49.46
N GLU A 751 56.00 38.57 -50.60
CA GLU A 751 56.46 39.78 -51.31
C GLU A 751 56.27 41.02 -50.44
N LEU A 752 55.09 41.16 -49.82
CA LEU A 752 54.79 42.27 -48.92
C LEU A 752 55.73 42.30 -47.71
N LEU A 753 56.06 41.13 -47.14
CA LEU A 753 56.98 41.01 -46.01
C LEU A 753 58.40 41.52 -46.35
N HIS A 754 58.85 41.29 -47.59
CA HIS A 754 60.17 41.68 -48.08
C HIS A 754 60.17 43.01 -48.86
N GLY A 755 59.02 43.67 -48.97
CA GLY A 755 58.86 44.98 -49.59
C GLY A 755 58.88 44.97 -51.12
N LEU A 756 58.50 43.84 -51.73
CA LEU A 756 58.25 43.64 -53.15
C LEU A 756 56.79 43.98 -53.48
N ASP A 757 56.45 44.10 -54.77
CA ASP A 757 55.12 44.49 -55.25
C ASP A 757 54.35 43.27 -55.78
N PRO A 758 53.27 42.80 -55.13
CA PRO A 758 52.51 41.59 -55.53
C PRO A 758 51.83 41.61 -56.90
N PHE A 759 52.00 42.72 -57.63
CA PHE A 759 51.49 42.90 -58.98
C PHE A 759 52.61 43.16 -60.01
N ASP A 760 53.89 43.03 -59.63
CA ASP A 760 55.08 43.19 -60.48
C ASP A 760 55.94 41.92 -60.54
N SER A 761 55.56 41.04 -61.47
CA SER A 761 56.20 39.75 -61.76
C SER A 761 57.68 39.80 -62.14
N SER A 762 58.28 40.98 -62.18
CA SER A 762 59.71 41.16 -62.43
C SER A 762 60.54 41.13 -61.15
N ASP A 763 59.91 41.20 -59.98
CA ASP A 763 60.57 41.15 -58.69
C ASP A 763 61.22 39.77 -58.43
N GLY A 764 60.62 38.66 -58.87
CA GLY A 764 61.22 37.31 -58.70
C GLY A 764 62.54 37.07 -59.44
N ASP A 765 62.83 37.82 -60.51
CA ASP A 765 64.04 37.69 -61.35
C ASP A 765 65.23 38.56 -60.85
N LEU A 766 65.00 39.40 -59.84
CA LEU A 766 66.01 40.28 -59.25
C LEU A 766 66.89 39.51 -58.25
N ASP A 767 68.13 39.94 -58.11
CA ASP A 767 69.09 39.49 -57.10
C ASP A 767 69.44 40.79 -56.36
N LEU A 768 68.86 40.95 -55.17
CA LEU A 768 68.79 42.24 -54.47
C LEU A 768 70.02 42.51 -53.62
N ASP A 769 70.70 41.48 -53.14
CA ASP A 769 71.86 41.54 -52.25
C ASP A 769 73.19 41.13 -52.91
N ASP A 770 73.16 40.75 -54.19
CA ASP A 770 74.31 40.41 -55.05
C ASP A 770 75.14 39.22 -54.50
N ASP A 771 74.50 38.14 -54.06
CA ASP A 771 75.11 36.95 -53.44
C ASP A 771 75.43 35.78 -54.42
N GLY A 772 75.17 35.95 -55.71
CA GLY A 772 75.49 34.95 -56.74
C GLY A 772 76.99 34.57 -56.83
N TRP A 773 77.30 33.36 -57.33
CA TRP A 773 78.66 32.80 -57.37
C TRP A 773 79.13 32.34 -58.76
N ASP A 774 80.39 32.63 -59.11
CA ASP A 774 81.02 32.35 -60.42
C ASP A 774 81.47 30.87 -60.53
N PHE A 775 80.51 29.97 -60.77
CA PHE A 775 80.74 28.52 -60.76
C PHE A 775 81.60 28.05 -61.93
N ASP A 776 81.52 28.70 -63.10
CA ASP A 776 82.33 28.32 -64.27
C ASP A 776 83.72 28.98 -64.29
N ARG A 777 83.97 29.89 -63.34
CA ARG A 777 85.23 30.58 -63.06
C ARG A 777 85.71 31.43 -64.25
N ASN A 778 84.76 31.98 -65.02
CA ASN A 778 85.05 32.80 -66.18
C ASN A 778 85.34 34.28 -65.82
N GLY A 779 85.03 34.68 -64.58
CA GLY A 779 85.24 36.02 -64.02
C GLY A 779 84.03 36.95 -64.08
N THR A 780 82.82 36.46 -64.38
CA THR A 780 81.57 37.23 -64.41
C THR A 780 80.37 36.39 -63.99
N ILE A 781 79.52 36.91 -63.09
CA ILE A 781 78.22 36.31 -62.73
C ILE A 781 77.22 36.49 -63.89
N GLU A 782 76.82 35.38 -64.51
CA GLU A 782 75.75 35.31 -65.50
C GLU A 782 74.37 35.15 -64.83
N GLN A 783 73.27 35.32 -65.56
CA GLN A 783 71.91 35.27 -64.98
C GLN A 783 71.59 33.92 -64.31
N TRP A 784 72.25 32.82 -64.71
CA TRP A 784 72.08 31.50 -64.08
C TRP A 784 72.97 31.28 -62.86
N GLU A 785 73.86 32.24 -62.55
CA GLU A 785 74.79 32.22 -61.41
C GLU A 785 74.36 33.19 -60.31
N LYS A 786 73.27 33.95 -60.54
CA LYS A 786 72.61 34.74 -59.51
C LYS A 786 71.81 33.83 -58.59
N PHE A 787 71.61 34.28 -57.36
CA PHE A 787 70.54 33.79 -56.50
C PHE A 787 69.44 34.85 -56.57
N THR A 788 68.32 34.55 -57.23
CA THR A 788 67.24 35.54 -57.39
C THR A 788 66.28 35.52 -56.20
N ASN A 789 65.48 36.57 -55.98
CA ASN A 789 64.45 36.65 -54.95
C ASN A 789 63.54 35.40 -54.92
N TYR A 790 63.21 34.85 -56.11
CA TYR A 790 62.47 33.58 -56.21
C TYR A 790 63.27 32.37 -55.71
N GLU A 791 64.57 32.29 -56.01
CA GLU A 791 65.45 31.26 -55.47
C GLU A 791 65.61 31.42 -53.95
N GLU A 792 65.61 32.64 -53.45
CA GLU A 792 65.63 32.94 -52.03
C GLU A 792 64.34 32.52 -51.32
N PHE A 793 63.18 32.80 -51.92
CA PHE A 793 61.90 32.28 -51.45
C PHE A 793 61.91 30.73 -51.35
N LEU A 794 62.42 30.05 -52.39
CA LEU A 794 62.52 28.59 -52.39
C LEU A 794 63.50 28.04 -51.35
N ASN A 795 64.57 28.78 -51.04
CA ASN A 795 65.58 28.39 -50.06
C ASN A 795 65.33 28.95 -48.66
N GLY A 796 64.31 29.79 -48.48
CA GLY A 796 63.94 30.41 -47.21
C GLY A 796 64.90 31.49 -46.72
N THR A 797 65.75 32.04 -47.59
CA THR A 797 66.74 33.08 -47.28
C THR A 797 66.13 34.48 -47.39
N ASP A 798 66.80 35.49 -46.82
CA ASP A 798 66.33 36.87 -46.87
C ASP A 798 66.87 37.59 -48.11
N PRO A 799 66.01 38.03 -49.06
CA PRO A 799 66.41 38.76 -50.28
C PRO A 799 67.13 40.07 -50.10
N ASN A 800 67.40 40.46 -48.87
CA ASN A 800 68.18 41.64 -48.56
C ASN A 800 69.48 41.30 -47.79
N ASN A 801 69.87 40.02 -47.68
CA ASN A 801 70.98 39.56 -46.88
C ASN A 801 71.75 38.34 -47.44
N ASN A 802 72.91 38.63 -48.03
CA ASN A 802 73.73 37.69 -48.80
C ASN A 802 74.44 36.55 -48.04
N ASP A 803 74.12 36.38 -46.76
CA ASP A 803 74.68 35.40 -45.81
C ASP A 803 73.64 35.32 -44.68
N THR A 804 72.58 34.54 -44.91
CA THR A 804 71.38 34.51 -44.08
C THR A 804 71.67 33.99 -42.67
N ASP A 805 72.54 32.99 -42.54
CA ASP A 805 72.89 32.40 -41.25
C ASP A 805 74.14 33.00 -40.57
N GLY A 806 74.93 33.78 -41.30
CA GLY A 806 76.09 34.49 -40.80
C GLY A 806 77.33 33.61 -40.59
N ASP A 807 77.43 32.46 -41.26
CA ASP A 807 78.50 31.50 -41.06
C ASP A 807 79.79 31.84 -41.86
N GLY A 808 79.64 32.72 -42.85
CA GLY A 808 80.69 33.25 -43.72
C GLY A 808 80.76 32.65 -45.12
N MET A 809 79.90 31.67 -45.44
CA MET A 809 79.54 31.26 -46.79
C MET A 809 78.38 32.16 -47.27
N ILE A 810 78.11 32.21 -48.58
CA ILE A 810 77.03 33.05 -49.13
C ILE A 810 75.90 32.15 -49.62
N ASP A 811 74.66 32.64 -49.50
CA ASP A 811 73.47 31.83 -49.72
C ASP A 811 73.46 31.20 -51.12
N GLY A 812 73.80 31.97 -52.15
CA GLY A 812 73.93 31.48 -53.53
C GLY A 812 74.98 30.39 -53.75
N TRP A 813 76.08 30.38 -52.98
CA TRP A 813 77.08 29.30 -53.04
C TRP A 813 76.57 28.03 -52.37
N GLU A 814 75.97 28.19 -51.19
CA GLU A 814 75.44 27.08 -50.40
C GLU A 814 74.25 26.42 -51.10
N GLY A 815 73.30 27.22 -51.56
CA GLY A 815 72.13 26.76 -52.30
C GLY A 815 72.49 25.97 -53.56
N TYR A 816 73.53 26.37 -54.28
CA TYR A 816 74.00 25.63 -55.46
C TYR A 816 74.60 24.25 -55.11
N TYR A 817 75.39 24.17 -54.05
CA TYR A 817 76.01 22.92 -53.60
C TYR A 817 75.10 22.05 -52.73
N GLY A 818 73.90 22.55 -52.40
CA GLY A 818 72.91 21.85 -51.58
C GLY A 818 73.25 21.84 -50.08
N LEU A 819 74.02 22.83 -49.65
CA LEU A 819 74.24 23.19 -48.25
C LEU A 819 73.05 24.04 -47.77
N ASN A 820 72.93 24.25 -46.46
CA ASN A 820 71.80 24.94 -45.87
C ASN A 820 72.14 26.41 -45.55
N PRO A 821 71.76 27.38 -46.41
CA PRO A 821 72.09 28.80 -46.21
C PRO A 821 71.39 29.45 -45.00
N ASN A 822 70.53 28.70 -44.30
CA ASN A 822 69.83 29.15 -43.10
C ASN A 822 70.44 28.57 -41.81
N SER A 823 71.57 27.87 -41.87
CA SER A 823 72.12 27.16 -40.72
C SER A 823 73.63 26.95 -40.77
N ASP A 824 74.35 27.62 -39.85
CA ASP A 824 75.81 27.56 -39.65
C ASP A 824 76.41 26.19 -39.24
N GLU A 825 75.60 25.13 -39.24
CA GLU A 825 75.98 23.80 -38.76
C GLU A 825 76.84 23.03 -39.77
N ASP A 826 76.57 23.17 -41.07
CA ASP A 826 77.27 22.41 -42.12
C ASP A 826 78.61 23.04 -42.52
N ARG A 827 78.89 24.28 -42.13
CA ARG A 827 80.20 24.94 -42.29
C ARG A 827 81.40 24.06 -41.95
N ASP A 828 81.31 23.38 -40.79
CA ASP A 828 82.40 22.61 -40.20
C ASP A 828 82.31 21.10 -40.58
N TRP A 829 81.41 20.73 -41.50
CA TRP A 829 81.27 19.36 -42.01
C TRP A 829 82.28 19.09 -43.13
N ASP A 830 82.69 17.84 -43.24
CA ASP A 830 83.49 17.29 -44.34
C ASP A 830 82.50 16.42 -45.12
N SER A 831 81.82 17.05 -46.08
CA SER A 831 80.58 16.53 -46.69
C SER A 831 80.85 15.40 -47.68
N ASP A 832 81.99 15.43 -48.38
CA ASP A 832 82.40 14.40 -49.32
C ASP A 832 83.38 13.37 -48.72
N SER A 833 83.80 13.58 -47.46
CA SER A 833 84.63 12.66 -46.67
C SER A 833 86.01 12.43 -47.28
N ASP A 834 86.61 13.49 -47.78
CA ASP A 834 87.90 13.49 -48.45
C ASP A 834 89.09 13.84 -47.53
N GLY A 835 88.80 14.09 -46.24
CA GLY A 835 89.80 14.26 -45.21
C GLY A 835 90.77 13.07 -45.10
N TYR A 836 92.01 13.36 -44.68
CA TYR A 836 93.10 12.39 -44.67
C TYR A 836 93.50 11.91 -43.25
N ASP A 837 93.28 10.61 -42.96
CA ASP A 837 93.66 9.94 -41.71
C ASP A 837 95.18 9.76 -41.63
N ALA A 838 95.86 10.75 -41.07
CA ALA A 838 97.31 10.83 -41.06
C ALA A 838 97.94 9.88 -40.03
N ASP A 839 97.27 9.62 -38.91
CA ASP A 839 97.80 8.79 -37.82
C ASP A 839 97.39 7.31 -37.91
N ARG A 840 96.48 6.98 -38.83
CA ARG A 840 96.02 5.64 -39.22
C ARG A 840 95.32 4.92 -38.10
N ASP A 841 94.63 5.64 -37.23
CA ASP A 841 93.81 5.04 -36.19
C ASP A 841 92.42 4.61 -36.70
N GLY A 842 92.06 5.01 -37.93
CA GLY A 842 90.83 4.66 -38.61
C GLY A 842 89.68 5.64 -38.38
N GLU A 843 89.91 6.79 -37.74
CA GLU A 843 88.93 7.87 -37.55
C GLU A 843 89.56 9.24 -37.93
N LEU A 844 88.84 10.07 -38.70
CA LEU A 844 89.29 11.44 -38.99
C LEU A 844 89.07 12.35 -37.77
N SER A 845 90.15 12.85 -37.16
CA SER A 845 90.05 13.88 -36.14
C SER A 845 89.64 15.24 -36.74
N PRO A 846 89.14 16.21 -35.94
CA PRO A 846 88.74 17.51 -36.46
C PRO A 846 89.83 18.29 -37.20
N ASP A 847 91.12 18.03 -36.91
CA ASP A 847 92.25 18.67 -37.61
C ASP A 847 92.65 17.92 -38.91
N GLU A 848 92.03 16.77 -39.20
CA GLU A 848 92.27 15.91 -40.38
C GLU A 848 91.14 15.92 -41.40
N LYS A 849 90.02 16.58 -41.05
CA LYS A 849 88.92 16.86 -41.97
C LYS A 849 89.29 17.98 -42.92
N TYR A 850 88.70 17.96 -44.10
CA TYR A 850 88.68 19.09 -45.01
C TYR A 850 87.24 19.59 -45.08
N THR A 851 86.98 20.74 -44.46
CA THR A 851 85.60 21.20 -44.19
C THR A 851 84.99 21.98 -45.37
N ASN A 852 83.66 22.04 -45.46
CA ASN A 852 82.94 22.84 -46.48
C ASN A 852 83.44 24.29 -46.54
N PHE A 853 83.71 24.90 -45.38
CA PHE A 853 84.28 26.25 -45.33
C PHE A 853 85.72 26.32 -45.84
N GLU A 854 86.51 25.28 -45.61
CA GLU A 854 87.85 25.17 -46.18
C GLU A 854 87.83 24.96 -47.69
N GLU A 855 86.79 24.31 -48.21
CA GLU A 855 86.51 24.17 -49.64
C GLU A 855 86.10 25.50 -50.27
N TYR A 856 85.14 26.19 -49.65
CA TYR A 856 84.72 27.54 -50.02
C TYR A 856 85.92 28.49 -50.12
N LEU A 857 86.83 28.47 -49.14
CA LEU A 857 88.02 29.32 -49.14
C LEU A 857 89.07 28.96 -50.22
N ARG A 858 89.05 27.73 -50.75
CA ARG A 858 90.03 27.23 -51.72
C ARG A 858 89.45 27.00 -53.12
N ASP A 859 88.18 27.37 -53.33
CA ASP A 859 87.42 27.14 -54.56
C ASP A 859 87.36 25.65 -54.98
N THR A 860 87.33 24.73 -54.01
CA THR A 860 87.10 23.29 -54.23
C THR A 860 85.61 22.95 -54.04
N ASN A 861 85.21 21.74 -54.39
CA ASN A 861 83.81 21.34 -54.44
C ASN A 861 83.40 20.59 -53.16
N PRO A 862 82.58 21.20 -52.28
CA PRO A 862 82.16 20.64 -50.97
C PRO A 862 81.54 19.24 -51.03
N VAL A 863 81.08 18.81 -52.20
CA VAL A 863 80.37 17.53 -52.37
C VAL A 863 81.11 16.56 -53.30
N LYS A 864 82.38 16.83 -53.62
CA LYS A 864 83.17 16.00 -54.54
C LYS A 864 84.64 15.95 -54.12
N ALA A 865 84.98 14.82 -53.49
CA ALA A 865 86.27 14.53 -52.87
C ALA A 865 87.53 14.73 -53.71
N ASP A 866 87.40 14.78 -55.03
CA ASP A 866 88.50 15.03 -55.98
C ASP A 866 87.94 16.03 -56.98
N THR A 867 88.21 17.32 -56.78
CA THR A 867 87.58 18.39 -57.54
C THR A 867 87.99 18.34 -59.01
N ASP A 868 89.26 18.12 -59.32
CA ASP A 868 89.80 18.18 -60.67
C ASP A 868 89.83 16.84 -61.43
N GLY A 869 89.62 15.73 -60.73
CA GLY A 869 89.47 14.39 -61.28
C GLY A 869 90.77 13.64 -61.57
N ASP A 870 91.89 13.97 -60.91
CA ASP A 870 93.17 13.29 -61.12
C ASP A 870 93.43 12.05 -60.24
N ASN A 871 92.42 11.69 -59.45
CA ASN A 871 92.34 10.61 -58.47
C ASN A 871 93.10 10.85 -57.16
N CYS A 872 93.63 12.05 -56.93
CA CYS A 872 93.98 12.48 -55.59
C CYS A 872 92.79 13.19 -54.97
N THR A 873 92.50 12.94 -53.69
CA THR A 873 91.47 13.72 -52.99
C THR A 873 91.96 15.12 -52.62
N ASP A 874 91.07 16.11 -52.61
CA ASP A 874 91.44 17.50 -52.33
C ASP A 874 92.06 17.61 -50.92
N GLY A 875 91.44 16.96 -49.93
CA GLY A 875 91.94 16.82 -48.57
C GLY A 875 93.33 16.18 -48.49
N TRP A 876 93.59 15.10 -49.26
CA TRP A 876 94.91 14.45 -49.33
C TRP A 876 95.98 15.35 -49.93
N GLU A 877 95.66 16.04 -51.02
CA GLU A 877 96.58 16.95 -51.70
C GLU A 877 96.97 18.13 -50.81
N ILE A 878 96.00 18.72 -50.12
CA ILE A 878 96.23 19.78 -49.14
C ILE A 878 97.09 19.27 -47.99
N TYR A 879 96.76 18.11 -47.42
CA TYR A 879 97.54 17.53 -46.32
C TYR A 879 99.01 17.33 -46.69
N TRP A 880 99.30 16.73 -47.85
CA TRP A 880 100.69 16.50 -48.27
C TRP A 880 101.42 17.76 -48.66
N ASN A 881 100.74 18.76 -49.21
CA ASN A 881 101.33 20.06 -49.43
C ASN A 881 101.79 20.73 -48.13
N ASP A 882 100.99 20.60 -47.07
CA ASP A 882 101.30 21.15 -45.76
C ASP A 882 102.42 20.36 -45.05
N ASN A 883 102.57 19.07 -45.35
CA ASN A 883 103.55 18.17 -44.73
C ASN A 883 104.79 17.86 -45.58
N ARG A 884 104.93 18.43 -46.79
CA ARG A 884 106.05 18.13 -47.69
C ARG A 884 107.43 18.51 -47.12
N PRO A 885 108.51 17.77 -47.44
CA PRO A 885 109.87 18.13 -47.03
C PRO A 885 110.28 19.52 -47.50
N SER A 886 111.00 20.29 -46.67
CA SER A 886 111.34 21.70 -46.99
C SER A 886 112.22 21.90 -48.23
N ASN A 887 112.81 20.83 -48.78
CA ASN A 887 113.60 20.84 -50.01
C ASN A 887 112.78 20.50 -51.27
N GLU A 888 111.51 20.14 -51.12
CA GLU A 888 110.59 19.91 -52.23
C GLU A 888 109.90 21.22 -52.65
N THR A 889 109.79 21.44 -53.96
CA THR A 889 109.25 22.66 -54.56
C THR A 889 108.03 22.45 -55.44
N ARG A 890 107.72 21.18 -55.76
CA ARG A 890 106.47 20.79 -56.40
C ARG A 890 105.34 20.80 -55.36
N THR A 891 104.11 20.95 -55.84
CA THR A 891 102.88 20.90 -55.06
C THR A 891 101.94 19.91 -55.72
N LEU A 892 101.01 19.40 -54.93
CA LEU A 892 99.75 18.86 -55.41
C LEU A 892 98.76 20.04 -55.51
N ASN A 893 97.76 20.04 -56.37
CA ASN A 893 96.83 21.16 -56.47
C ASN A 893 95.44 20.62 -56.83
N PRO A 894 94.45 20.76 -55.93
CA PRO A 894 93.05 20.30 -56.10
C PRO A 894 92.31 20.75 -57.36
N LEU A 895 92.92 21.64 -58.15
CA LEU A 895 92.36 22.25 -59.34
C LEU A 895 93.24 22.03 -60.59
N ASP A 896 94.38 21.31 -60.50
CA ASP A 896 95.26 20.96 -61.62
C ASP A 896 95.29 19.45 -61.89
N SER A 897 94.41 19.02 -62.79
CA SER A 897 94.04 17.62 -63.08
C SER A 897 95.14 16.69 -63.66
N VAL A 898 96.42 16.95 -63.38
CA VAL A 898 97.58 16.30 -63.99
C VAL A 898 98.58 15.82 -62.95
N ASP A 899 98.69 16.48 -61.80
CA ASP A 899 99.82 16.25 -60.89
C ASP A 899 99.68 14.99 -60.03
N GLY A 900 98.48 14.46 -59.84
CA GLY A 900 98.18 13.16 -59.26
C GLY A 900 98.69 11.94 -60.05
N PHE A 901 98.86 12.08 -61.38
CA PHE A 901 99.40 11.01 -62.23
C PHE A 901 100.94 10.97 -62.30
N LEU A 902 101.62 11.90 -61.63
CA LEU A 902 103.07 11.96 -61.60
C LEU A 902 103.60 11.05 -60.48
N ASP A 903 104.78 10.45 -60.70
CA ASP A 903 105.51 9.63 -59.71
C ASP A 903 106.68 10.49 -59.23
N TYR A 904 106.55 11.05 -58.03
CA TYR A 904 107.40 12.15 -57.59
C TYR A 904 108.69 11.74 -56.90
N ASP A 905 108.76 10.55 -56.32
CA ASP A 905 109.91 10.01 -55.60
C ASP A 905 110.57 8.79 -56.27
N GLU A 906 110.01 8.33 -57.40
CA GLU A 906 110.56 7.30 -58.30
C GLU A 906 110.68 5.91 -57.64
N ASP A 907 109.72 5.55 -56.78
CA ASP A 907 109.70 4.34 -55.95
C ASP A 907 109.09 3.09 -56.62
N GLY A 908 108.65 3.22 -57.87
CA GLY A 908 108.13 2.13 -58.67
C GLY A 908 109.05 0.90 -58.75
N TRP A 909 108.61 -0.16 -59.43
CA TRP A 909 109.31 -1.45 -59.38
C TRP A 909 109.44 -2.15 -60.73
N GLU A 910 110.49 -2.96 -60.86
CA GLU A 910 110.75 -3.79 -62.05
C GLU A 910 110.24 -5.21 -61.83
N ASP A 911 109.34 -5.69 -62.69
CA ASP A 911 108.81 -7.05 -62.60
C ASP A 911 109.82 -8.14 -63.01
N TRP A 912 109.45 -9.40 -62.80
CA TRP A 912 110.31 -10.55 -63.13
C TRP A 912 110.56 -10.73 -64.64
N GLU A 913 109.83 -10.01 -65.51
CA GLU A 913 110.09 -9.92 -66.96
C GLU A 913 111.01 -8.73 -67.33
N GLY A 914 111.29 -7.83 -66.38
CA GLY A 914 112.15 -6.67 -66.54
C GLY A 914 111.42 -5.38 -66.95
N VAL A 915 110.12 -5.28 -66.71
CA VAL A 915 109.30 -4.08 -67.03
C VAL A 915 109.16 -3.21 -65.78
N TRP A 916 109.47 -1.91 -65.92
CA TRP A 916 109.27 -0.92 -64.85
C TRP A 916 107.81 -0.47 -64.80
N HIS A 917 107.21 -0.54 -63.61
CA HIS A 917 105.88 -0.03 -63.30
C HIS A 917 106.04 1.20 -62.41
N ASN A 918 105.48 2.34 -62.84
CA ASN A 918 105.47 3.59 -62.05
C ASN A 918 104.42 3.51 -60.95
N PHE A 919 104.68 4.20 -59.85
CA PHE A 919 103.75 4.35 -58.75
C PHE A 919 103.38 5.84 -58.62
N PRO A 920 102.28 6.30 -59.25
CA PRO A 920 101.89 7.71 -59.25
C PRO A 920 101.34 8.18 -57.90
N ASN A 921 101.29 9.49 -57.68
CA ASN A 921 100.82 10.12 -56.44
C ASN A 921 99.42 9.63 -55.99
N TRP A 922 98.45 9.46 -56.89
CA TRP A 922 97.16 8.90 -56.49
C TRP A 922 97.25 7.44 -55.97
N ARG A 923 98.23 6.66 -56.43
CA ARG A 923 98.50 5.30 -55.91
C ARG A 923 99.10 5.36 -54.51
N GLU A 924 99.87 6.40 -54.20
CA GLU A 924 100.40 6.65 -52.86
C GLU A 924 99.26 6.88 -51.86
N GLU A 925 98.21 7.58 -52.26
CA GLU A 925 97.00 7.72 -51.45
C GLU A 925 96.36 6.36 -51.16
N GLU A 926 96.12 5.55 -52.20
CA GLU A 926 95.51 4.21 -52.08
C GLU A 926 96.34 3.27 -51.20
N ALA A 927 97.68 3.31 -51.33
CA ALA A 927 98.59 2.49 -50.54
C ALA A 927 98.97 3.10 -49.19
N GLN A 928 98.53 4.33 -48.91
CA GLN A 928 98.90 5.12 -47.74
C GLN A 928 100.42 5.23 -47.57
N THR A 929 101.13 5.54 -48.65
CA THR A 929 102.57 5.79 -48.66
C THR A 929 102.84 7.28 -48.84
N ASN A 930 104.09 7.70 -48.68
CA ASN A 930 104.47 9.10 -48.72
C ASN A 930 104.96 9.48 -50.13
N PRO A 931 104.25 10.34 -50.88
CA PRO A 931 104.60 10.73 -52.26
C PRO A 931 105.97 11.38 -52.44
N TRP A 932 106.63 11.68 -51.33
CA TRP A 932 107.92 12.33 -51.25
C TRP A 932 109.03 11.40 -50.72
N ASN A 933 108.75 10.13 -50.43
CA ASN A 933 109.71 9.18 -49.84
C ASN A 933 109.54 7.72 -50.33
N PRO A 934 110.52 7.16 -51.09
CA PRO A 934 110.32 5.94 -51.88
C PRO A 934 110.40 4.60 -51.13
N ASP A 935 110.34 4.63 -49.79
CA ASP A 935 110.42 3.50 -48.86
C ASP A 935 109.88 4.03 -47.51
N THR A 936 108.56 4.06 -47.40
CA THR A 936 107.83 4.69 -46.29
C THR A 936 108.06 3.98 -44.97
N ASP A 937 108.15 2.65 -44.98
CA ASP A 937 108.34 1.86 -43.76
C ASP A 937 109.83 1.65 -43.37
N GLY A 938 110.74 1.90 -44.32
CA GLY A 938 112.17 1.89 -44.14
C GLY A 938 112.79 0.49 -44.04
N ASP A 939 112.08 -0.54 -44.48
CA ASP A 939 112.54 -1.93 -44.44
C ASP A 939 113.52 -2.26 -45.59
N GLY A 940 113.59 -1.37 -46.59
CA GLY A 940 114.46 -1.44 -47.75
C GLY A 940 113.82 -2.03 -49.00
N MET A 941 112.53 -2.33 -49.00
CA MET A 941 111.70 -2.46 -50.20
C MET A 941 111.10 -1.10 -50.57
N SER A 942 110.73 -0.91 -51.84
CA SER A 942 110.06 0.33 -52.24
C SER A 942 108.55 0.16 -52.12
N ASP A 943 107.87 1.26 -51.79
CA ASP A 943 106.44 1.26 -51.51
C ASP A 943 105.64 0.71 -52.69
N GLY A 944 105.97 1.13 -53.91
CA GLY A 944 105.35 0.61 -55.14
C GLY A 944 105.53 -0.90 -55.33
N PHE A 945 106.67 -1.48 -54.92
CA PHE A 945 106.86 -2.93 -54.98
C PHE A 945 105.95 -3.66 -53.97
N GLU A 946 105.87 -3.13 -52.75
CA GLU A 946 105.10 -3.71 -51.64
C GLU A 946 103.59 -3.59 -51.85
N ALA A 947 103.12 -2.48 -52.41
CA ALA A 947 101.71 -2.27 -52.69
C ALA A 947 101.18 -3.24 -53.75
N ASP A 948 102.00 -3.54 -54.77
CA ASP A 948 101.59 -4.37 -55.92
C ASP A 948 101.86 -5.88 -55.77
N ASN A 949 102.56 -6.35 -54.71
CA ASN A 949 102.94 -7.76 -54.51
C ASN A 949 102.73 -8.28 -53.08
#